data_AF-A0A6B0Z4S8-F1
#
_entry.id   AF-A0A6B0Z4S8-F1
#
_cell.length_a   1.000
_cell.length_b   1.000
_cell.length_c   1.000
_cell.angle_alpha   90.00
_cell.angle_beta   90.00
_cell.angle_gamma   90.00
#
_symmetry.space_group_name_H-M   'P 1'
#
loop_
_entity.id
_entity.type
_entity.pdbx_description
1 polymer ?
#
loop_
_entity_poly.entity_id
_entity_poly.type
_entity_poly.pdbx_seq_one_letter_code
_entity_poly.pdbx_strand_id
1 'polypeptide(L)'
;RLNAPSSEGTYYYGACVESVTGESDTGNNCSSAVTVTVRGSDLIVESPSVSNSSPGPGASFTLSATVRNQGGGRSSSTTLRYYLSTDQTIDQSDTEIDTDYVSSLDPSETSDESDFLSAPSSAGRYYYGACVDAVTGESDTGNNCSSAVIVTVRSAPPPPAPNQPPVFSEGTSTTRSIAENTGAGQNIGNPVSATDSDGDRLTYSLQGRDASAFTIVSGSGQLRTRSGVTYDYETKSSYSVTVRVQDGEGGSANITVTITLTDENEPPDRPDAPVVTASTLNSLSLRWTAPTNPGPAISDYDVQYKAAGGSFTDWPHTGTGTTTTITSLTANTRYEIQVRARNAQGVSNWSPSVTGTTIANQSPVFSEGTSTTRSIAENTGAGQNIGNPVSATDGDNDQITYSLQGRDASAFTIVSGSGQLSTQSGETYDYETKNSYSVTVRAQDGKGGSATIAVTITLTDANEPPGRPAAPTVTASSNTLSVRWTAPGNTGPAISDYDIQYRATGGNFTDWPHTGTSTTATITSLMSETSYEVQVRATNDEDTSGWSPSGNGTTSRPAPGFAPVDQNAFNTFVTDKILSVESYYIEFLSAGRFEENNAYPGSYTFSNTGSNTGIFTQNYDGGHLGGTCTIEMTFSSTTTGTLRAKCGSEQNYDSPQEWRFSDPPDPNAFNIEVIWVGSEPSAAHQAAFNAAVTRWESIITSDIPDVFVSADEGGTIDGIKVFGLVDDLQIYARLANIDGPGETLGSAGPREMREQSKLPIVARMTFDTSDLGDFTLEALQDLYLHEMGHCLGIGTAWKPLGLLKNPSIKYQFFIIPIEVDGADTHFAGSSAIEAFNDAGGTNYADGKVPVENEKGGVGTRDGHWRQSVFGPHELMEGFASPSAAMRQPLSAITIQSLSDLGYIVDVSRADAYTLPSPTAAKLAIASEHLIPINCLLIEPIGVIDEYKHIELKPRRVRIREDQ
;
A
#
# COMPACT_ATOMS: atom_id res chain seq x y z
N ARG A 1 1.82 -55.32 144.69
CA ARG A 1 0.88 -55.40 143.55
C ARG A 1 0.24 -56.78 143.62
N LEU A 2 -1.09 -56.86 143.59
CA LEU A 2 -1.82 -58.13 143.60
C LEU A 2 -2.27 -58.43 142.16
N ASN A 3 -2.18 -59.68 141.73
CA ASN A 3 -2.77 -60.10 140.47
C ASN A 3 -4.28 -60.28 140.69
N ALA A 4 -5.08 -59.86 139.70
CA ALA A 4 -6.52 -60.14 139.72
C ALA A 4 -6.75 -61.66 139.63
N PRO A 5 -7.86 -62.18 140.18
CA PRO A 5 -8.17 -63.61 140.13
C PRO A 5 -8.51 -64.02 138.70
N SER A 6 -8.25 -65.28 138.35
CA SER A 6 -8.45 -65.81 137.00
C SER A 6 -9.90 -66.14 136.65
N SER A 7 -10.82 -66.04 137.61
CA SER A 7 -12.26 -66.26 137.42
C SER A 7 -13.02 -64.94 137.51
N GLU A 8 -14.07 -64.78 136.69
CA GLU A 8 -14.98 -63.65 136.81
C GLU A 8 -15.61 -63.60 138.21
N GLY A 9 -15.88 -62.38 138.68
CA GLY A 9 -16.50 -62.17 139.97
C GLY A 9 -16.17 -60.83 140.58
N THR A 10 -16.92 -60.49 141.61
CA THR A 10 -16.62 -59.34 142.46
C THR A 10 -15.76 -59.80 143.63
N TYR A 11 -14.54 -59.32 143.70
CA TYR A 11 -13.57 -59.65 144.73
C TYR A 11 -13.34 -58.46 145.65
N TYR A 12 -13.10 -58.77 146.92
CA TYR A 12 -12.90 -57.78 147.97
C TYR A 12 -11.48 -57.94 148.51
N TYR A 13 -10.65 -56.91 148.35
CA TYR A 13 -9.27 -56.90 148.79
C TYR A 13 -9.07 -55.97 149.98
N GLY A 14 -8.51 -56.48 151.07
CA GLY A 14 -8.10 -55.69 152.23
C GLY A 14 -6.69 -56.06 152.69
N ALA A 15 -6.11 -55.24 153.55
CA ALA A 15 -4.84 -55.51 154.21
C ALA A 15 -5.00 -55.40 155.73
N CYS A 16 -4.28 -56.26 156.46
CA CYS A 16 -4.20 -56.26 157.92
C CYS A 16 -2.74 -56.15 158.37
N VAL A 17 -2.50 -55.54 159.53
CA VAL A 17 -1.21 -55.57 160.22
C VAL A 17 -1.26 -56.52 161.41
N GLU A 18 -0.15 -57.18 161.73
CA GLU A 18 -0.05 -58.09 162.89
C GLU A 18 -0.15 -57.32 164.22
N SER A 19 -0.78 -57.93 165.22
CA SER A 19 -0.91 -57.32 166.54
C SER A 19 0.39 -57.39 167.34
N VAL A 20 0.69 -56.34 168.10
CA VAL A 20 1.92 -56.26 168.92
C VAL A 20 1.61 -56.09 170.41
N THR A 21 2.56 -56.49 171.25
CA THR A 21 2.44 -56.33 172.71
C THR A 21 2.35 -54.85 173.08
N GLY A 22 1.23 -54.45 173.70
CA GLY A 22 0.96 -53.06 174.07
C GLY A 22 -0.06 -52.36 173.15
N GLU A 23 -0.55 -53.03 172.12
CA GLU A 23 -1.66 -52.54 171.30
C GLU A 23 -2.97 -52.57 172.09
N SER A 24 -3.65 -51.42 172.14
CA SER A 24 -4.84 -51.23 172.98
C SER A 24 -6.12 -51.83 172.40
N ASP A 25 -6.17 -52.03 171.08
CA ASP A 25 -7.32 -52.59 170.39
C ASP A 25 -6.85 -53.30 169.12
N THR A 26 -6.78 -54.62 169.16
CA THR A 26 -6.36 -55.45 168.02
C THR A 26 -7.46 -55.66 166.99
N GLY A 27 -8.71 -55.23 167.28
CA GLY A 27 -9.86 -55.39 166.41
C GLY A 27 -9.88 -54.44 165.21
N ASN A 28 -9.02 -53.40 165.19
CA ASN A 28 -8.99 -52.39 164.13
C ASN A 28 -7.77 -52.52 163.18
N ASN A 29 -6.98 -53.58 163.31
CA ASN A 29 -5.74 -53.76 162.55
C ASN A 29 -5.95 -54.05 161.05
N CYS A 30 -7.19 -54.30 160.63
CA CYS A 30 -7.57 -54.60 159.25
C CYS A 30 -8.31 -53.42 158.61
N SER A 31 -7.93 -53.10 157.37
CA SER A 31 -8.62 -52.13 156.52
C SER A 31 -9.97 -52.64 156.02
N SER A 32 -10.87 -51.71 155.65
CA SER A 32 -12.06 -52.05 154.86
C SER A 32 -11.67 -52.53 153.47
N ALA A 33 -12.38 -53.53 152.95
CA ALA A 33 -12.04 -54.09 151.64
C ALA A 33 -12.40 -53.14 150.49
N VAL A 34 -11.51 -53.07 149.49
CA VAL A 34 -11.76 -52.45 148.19
C VAL A 34 -12.39 -53.49 147.27
N THR A 35 -13.46 -53.10 146.59
CA THR A 35 -14.16 -53.97 145.64
C THR A 35 -13.53 -53.86 144.26
N VAL A 36 -13.13 -54.99 143.68
CA VAL A 36 -12.63 -55.12 142.31
C VAL A 36 -13.48 -56.13 141.58
N THR A 37 -14.14 -55.72 140.50
CA THR A 37 -14.93 -56.63 139.65
C THR A 37 -14.10 -57.03 138.45
N VAL A 38 -13.91 -58.34 138.27
CA VAL A 38 -13.31 -58.92 137.06
C VAL A 38 -14.46 -59.39 136.16
N ARG A 39 -14.53 -58.82 134.95
CA ARG A 39 -15.44 -59.23 133.88
C ARG A 39 -14.62 -59.91 132.77
N GLY A 40 -15.21 -60.89 132.11
CA GLY A 40 -14.71 -61.64 130.98
C GLY A 40 -14.77 -60.82 129.69
N SER A 41 -14.60 -61.46 128.55
CA SER A 41 -14.78 -60.80 127.26
C SER A 41 -16.26 -60.52 126.99
N ASP A 42 -16.55 -59.60 126.08
CA ASP A 42 -17.92 -59.28 125.64
C ASP A 42 -17.78 -58.77 124.21
N LEU A 43 -18.02 -59.64 123.21
CA LEU A 43 -17.84 -59.33 121.81
C LEU A 43 -19.14 -58.79 121.22
N ILE A 44 -19.07 -57.58 120.71
CA ILE A 44 -20.19 -56.95 120.00
C ILE A 44 -19.82 -56.72 118.56
N VAL A 45 -20.80 -56.77 117.67
CA VAL A 45 -20.62 -56.42 116.26
C VAL A 45 -21.28 -55.07 115.99
N GLU A 46 -20.46 -54.08 115.67
CA GLU A 46 -20.88 -52.69 115.49
C GLU A 46 -20.59 -52.19 114.07
N SER A 47 -21.17 -51.03 113.74
CA SER A 47 -20.89 -50.28 112.51
C SER A 47 -21.05 -51.06 111.19
N PRO A 48 -22.09 -51.89 111.01
CA PRO A 48 -22.27 -52.58 109.74
C PRO A 48 -22.51 -51.55 108.62
N SER A 49 -21.85 -51.73 107.49
CA SER A 49 -21.97 -50.84 106.33
C SER A 49 -21.80 -51.59 105.01
N VAL A 50 -22.35 -51.03 103.94
CA VAL A 50 -22.22 -51.58 102.59
C VAL A 50 -21.61 -50.54 101.65
N SER A 51 -20.72 -50.97 100.76
CA SER A 51 -20.09 -50.06 99.78
C SER A 51 -21.06 -49.56 98.70
N ASN A 52 -22.16 -50.28 98.48
CA ASN A 52 -23.24 -49.88 97.59
C ASN A 52 -24.60 -50.30 98.18
N SER A 53 -25.42 -49.32 98.57
CA SER A 53 -26.76 -49.56 99.11
C SER A 53 -27.85 -49.69 98.03
N SER A 54 -27.50 -49.56 96.75
CA SER A 54 -28.42 -49.71 95.61
C SER A 54 -27.79 -50.40 94.38
N PRO A 55 -27.23 -51.62 94.52
CA PRO A 55 -26.64 -52.35 93.41
C PRO A 55 -27.71 -52.79 92.40
N GLY A 56 -27.29 -52.97 91.13
CA GLY A 56 -28.10 -53.66 90.14
C GLY A 56 -28.18 -55.16 90.42
N PRO A 57 -29.14 -55.91 89.83
CA PRO A 57 -29.26 -57.34 90.04
C PRO A 57 -27.95 -58.08 89.68
N GLY A 58 -27.43 -58.89 90.62
CA GLY A 58 -26.17 -59.62 90.43
C GLY A 58 -24.88 -58.79 90.53
N ALA A 59 -24.95 -57.49 90.81
CA ALA A 59 -23.76 -56.67 90.98
C ALA A 59 -23.09 -56.93 92.35
N SER A 60 -21.76 -56.92 92.37
CA SER A 60 -20.99 -57.11 93.61
C SER A 60 -20.96 -55.84 94.47
N PHE A 61 -20.99 -56.00 95.79
CA PHE A 61 -20.79 -54.95 96.78
C PHE A 61 -20.06 -55.53 97.99
N THR A 62 -19.50 -54.67 98.84
CA THR A 62 -18.77 -55.10 100.04
C THR A 62 -19.64 -54.87 101.26
N LEU A 63 -19.73 -55.84 102.17
CA LEU A 63 -20.31 -55.69 103.51
C LEU A 63 -19.17 -55.65 104.52
N SER A 64 -19.16 -54.64 105.39
CA SER A 64 -18.14 -54.45 106.42
C SER A 64 -18.78 -54.33 107.79
N ALA A 65 -18.15 -54.87 108.83
CA ALA A 65 -18.57 -54.73 110.22
C ALA A 65 -17.36 -54.77 111.16
N THR A 66 -17.49 -54.17 112.35
CA THR A 66 -16.41 -54.13 113.34
C THR A 66 -16.78 -55.01 114.53
N VAL A 67 -15.95 -56.01 114.84
CA VAL A 67 -16.08 -56.78 116.10
C VAL A 67 -15.28 -56.09 117.19
N ARG A 68 -15.91 -55.79 118.33
CA ARG A 68 -15.27 -55.13 119.46
C ARG A 68 -15.39 -55.96 120.71
N ASN A 69 -14.29 -56.12 121.45
CA ASN A 69 -14.36 -56.63 122.80
C ASN A 69 -14.61 -55.48 123.79
N GLN A 70 -15.86 -55.27 124.19
CA GLN A 70 -16.22 -54.28 125.21
C GLN A 70 -16.05 -54.80 126.66
N GLY A 71 -15.69 -56.08 126.79
CA GLY A 71 -15.48 -56.76 128.07
C GLY A 71 -14.16 -56.39 128.74
N GLY A 72 -14.00 -56.87 129.98
CA GLY A 72 -12.80 -56.65 130.79
C GLY A 72 -11.69 -57.70 130.61
N GLY A 73 -12.00 -58.82 129.94
CA GLY A 73 -11.06 -59.92 129.68
C GLY A 73 -10.77 -60.11 128.20
N ARG A 74 -9.61 -60.70 127.86
CA ARG A 74 -9.23 -61.02 126.48
C ARG A 74 -10.13 -62.14 125.93
N SER A 75 -10.65 -61.98 124.71
CA SER A 75 -11.46 -63.01 124.04
C SER A 75 -10.58 -64.12 123.45
N SER A 76 -11.16 -65.31 123.22
CA SER A 76 -10.57 -66.30 122.31
C SER A 76 -10.80 -65.86 120.86
N SER A 77 -10.02 -66.37 119.91
CA SER A 77 -10.36 -66.18 118.49
C SER A 77 -11.69 -66.87 118.16
N THR A 78 -12.40 -66.30 117.20
CA THR A 78 -13.77 -66.69 116.85
C THR A 78 -14.05 -66.39 115.37
N THR A 79 -15.29 -66.61 114.93
CA THR A 79 -15.72 -66.40 113.55
C THR A 79 -16.82 -65.35 113.51
N LEU A 80 -16.68 -64.37 112.62
CA LEU A 80 -17.75 -63.47 112.23
C LEU A 80 -18.50 -64.10 111.06
N ARG A 81 -19.83 -64.09 111.08
CA ARG A 81 -20.69 -64.65 110.03
C ARG A 81 -21.55 -63.55 109.45
N TYR A 82 -21.55 -63.41 108.13
CA TYR A 82 -22.37 -62.45 107.40
C TYR A 82 -23.70 -63.09 107.01
N TYR A 83 -24.79 -62.35 107.20
CA TYR A 83 -26.15 -62.85 107.01
C TYR A 83 -26.97 -61.98 106.06
N LEU A 84 -27.85 -62.65 105.30
CA LEU A 84 -28.98 -62.06 104.58
C LEU A 84 -30.25 -62.36 105.35
N SER A 85 -30.89 -61.32 105.85
CA SER A 85 -32.17 -61.39 106.53
C SER A 85 -33.33 -60.99 105.60
N THR A 86 -34.50 -61.53 105.92
CA THR A 86 -35.77 -61.10 105.32
C THR A 86 -36.41 -59.91 106.05
N ASP A 87 -35.90 -59.54 107.22
CA ASP A 87 -36.35 -58.39 108.00
C ASP A 87 -35.18 -57.57 108.58
N GLN A 88 -35.49 -56.61 109.46
CA GLN A 88 -34.49 -55.65 109.98
C GLN A 88 -33.68 -56.17 111.16
N THR A 89 -33.98 -57.36 111.65
CA THR A 89 -33.28 -58.00 112.76
C THR A 89 -32.29 -59.00 112.18
N ILE A 90 -31.05 -58.95 112.68
CA ILE A 90 -30.01 -59.90 112.28
C ILE A 90 -29.83 -60.88 113.42
N ASP A 91 -30.03 -62.16 113.14
CA ASP A 91 -29.77 -63.24 114.08
C ASP A 91 -29.25 -64.50 113.37
N GLN A 92 -28.84 -65.50 114.15
CA GLN A 92 -28.22 -66.71 113.61
C GLN A 92 -29.18 -67.65 112.86
N SER A 93 -30.49 -67.33 112.79
CA SER A 93 -31.48 -68.04 111.98
C SER A 93 -31.60 -67.48 110.55
N ASP A 94 -31.01 -66.31 110.30
CA ASP A 94 -30.92 -65.72 108.97
C ASP A 94 -30.04 -66.56 108.02
N THR A 95 -30.11 -66.25 106.72
CA THR A 95 -29.33 -66.99 105.73
C THR A 95 -27.87 -66.57 105.79
N GLU A 96 -27.00 -67.44 106.30
CA GLU A 96 -25.53 -67.23 106.25
C GLU A 96 -25.07 -67.15 104.79
N ILE A 97 -24.29 -66.11 104.48
CA ILE A 97 -23.78 -65.84 103.14
C ILE A 97 -22.28 -66.10 103.05
N ASP A 98 -21.53 -65.67 104.08
CA ASP A 98 -20.09 -65.88 104.17
C ASP A 98 -19.60 -65.72 105.63
N THR A 99 -18.32 -65.96 105.88
CA THR A 99 -17.69 -65.88 107.21
C THR A 99 -16.29 -65.28 107.16
N ASP A 100 -15.87 -64.64 108.25
CA ASP A 100 -14.51 -64.12 108.44
C ASP A 100 -13.90 -64.57 109.78
N TYR A 101 -12.59 -64.65 109.85
CA TYR A 101 -11.87 -65.09 111.06
C TYR A 101 -11.45 -63.90 111.92
N VAL A 102 -11.93 -63.85 113.16
CA VAL A 102 -11.59 -62.80 114.12
C VAL A 102 -10.58 -63.35 115.14
N SER A 103 -9.39 -62.76 115.17
CA SER A 103 -8.36 -63.13 116.14
C SER A 103 -8.74 -62.77 117.58
N SER A 104 -8.01 -63.27 118.59
CA SER A 104 -8.28 -62.92 119.99
C SER A 104 -8.15 -61.41 120.22
N LEU A 105 -9.14 -60.79 120.86
CA LEU A 105 -9.18 -59.34 121.12
C LEU A 105 -8.94 -59.05 122.60
N ASP A 106 -7.95 -58.22 122.91
CA ASP A 106 -7.77 -57.65 124.26
C ASP A 106 -8.91 -56.68 124.61
N PRO A 107 -9.11 -56.33 125.90
CA PRO A 107 -10.17 -55.39 126.30
C PRO A 107 -10.12 -54.06 125.52
N SER A 108 -11.27 -53.65 124.98
CA SER A 108 -11.46 -52.49 124.09
C SER A 108 -10.84 -52.59 122.69
N GLU A 109 -10.20 -53.71 122.33
CA GLU A 109 -9.69 -53.93 120.98
C GLU A 109 -10.83 -54.22 119.99
N THR A 110 -10.62 -53.85 118.73
CA THR A 110 -11.55 -54.01 117.62
C THR A 110 -10.89 -54.73 116.45
N SER A 111 -11.67 -55.50 115.68
CA SER A 111 -11.29 -56.06 114.38
C SER A 111 -12.29 -55.58 113.33
N ASP A 112 -11.81 -54.88 112.30
CA ASP A 112 -12.63 -54.46 111.17
C ASP A 112 -12.60 -55.56 110.11
N GLU A 113 -13.75 -56.16 109.84
CA GLU A 113 -13.88 -57.25 108.87
C GLU A 113 -14.73 -56.79 107.69
N SER A 114 -14.44 -57.34 106.51
CA SER A 114 -15.23 -57.05 105.31
C SER A 114 -15.16 -58.15 104.27
N ASP A 115 -16.28 -58.37 103.57
CA ASP A 115 -16.36 -59.38 102.53
C ASP A 115 -17.11 -58.91 101.26
N PHE A 116 -16.78 -59.52 100.12
CA PHE A 116 -17.34 -59.23 98.81
C PHE A 116 -18.56 -60.11 98.49
N LEU A 117 -19.74 -59.50 98.55
CA LEU A 117 -21.02 -60.16 98.32
C LEU A 117 -21.58 -59.83 96.93
N SER A 118 -22.44 -60.70 96.41
CA SER A 118 -23.21 -60.44 95.18
C SER A 118 -24.66 -60.13 95.50
N ALA A 119 -25.20 -59.05 94.92
CA ALA A 119 -26.59 -58.67 95.09
C ALA A 119 -27.55 -59.71 94.49
N PRO A 120 -28.72 -59.98 95.10
CA PRO A 120 -29.73 -60.87 94.56
C PRO A 120 -30.14 -60.51 93.12
N SER A 121 -30.51 -61.52 92.32
CA SER A 121 -30.91 -61.34 90.92
C SER A 121 -32.33 -60.77 90.75
N SER A 122 -33.12 -60.72 91.82
CA SER A 122 -34.44 -60.08 91.84
C SER A 122 -34.37 -58.66 92.42
N ALA A 123 -35.13 -57.75 91.81
CA ALA A 123 -35.30 -56.41 92.35
C ALA A 123 -36.11 -56.50 93.65
N GLY A 124 -35.67 -55.79 94.70
CA GLY A 124 -36.23 -55.90 96.03
C GLY A 124 -35.41 -55.17 97.08
N ARG A 125 -35.94 -55.14 98.30
CA ARG A 125 -35.25 -54.61 99.47
C ARG A 125 -34.74 -55.77 100.32
N TYR A 126 -33.45 -55.77 100.62
CA TYR A 126 -32.75 -56.83 101.35
C TYR A 126 -32.01 -56.25 102.56
N TYR A 127 -31.81 -57.07 103.58
CA TYR A 127 -31.21 -56.66 104.84
C TYR A 127 -29.97 -57.51 105.12
N TYR A 128 -28.84 -56.85 105.37
CA TYR A 128 -27.55 -57.51 105.58
C TYR A 128 -26.97 -57.14 106.93
N GLY A 129 -26.30 -58.08 107.59
CA GLY A 129 -25.58 -57.82 108.83
C GLY A 129 -24.62 -58.95 109.15
N ALA A 130 -24.11 -58.96 110.38
CA ALA A 130 -23.18 -59.99 110.80
C ALA A 130 -23.32 -60.32 112.28
N CYS A 131 -23.06 -61.57 112.65
CA CYS A 131 -22.98 -62.03 114.03
C CYS A 131 -21.64 -62.70 114.31
N VAL A 132 -21.05 -62.44 115.48
CA VAL A 132 -19.84 -63.10 115.93
C VAL A 132 -20.16 -64.32 116.79
N ASP A 133 -19.50 -65.45 116.53
CA ASP A 133 -19.71 -66.68 117.30
C ASP A 133 -19.32 -66.46 118.78
N ALA A 134 -20.17 -66.95 119.69
CA ALA A 134 -19.96 -66.79 121.12
C ALA A 134 -18.70 -67.52 121.60
N VAL A 135 -17.93 -66.88 122.47
CA VAL A 135 -16.69 -67.46 123.03
C VAL A 135 -16.86 -67.89 124.49
N THR A 136 -16.03 -68.83 124.93
CA THR A 136 -16.05 -69.28 126.32
C THR A 136 -15.61 -68.14 127.26
N GLY A 137 -16.44 -67.80 128.25
CA GLY A 137 -16.17 -66.71 129.20
C GLY A 137 -16.65 -65.34 128.72
N GLU A 138 -17.55 -65.32 127.74
CA GLU A 138 -18.23 -64.12 127.27
C GLU A 138 -19.38 -63.71 128.20
N SER A 139 -19.41 -62.45 128.61
CA SER A 139 -20.31 -61.97 129.67
C SER A 139 -21.72 -61.59 129.20
N ASP A 140 -21.89 -61.31 127.90
CA ASP A 140 -23.19 -61.15 127.24
C ASP A 140 -23.03 -61.71 125.82
N THR A 141 -23.88 -62.67 125.44
CA THR A 141 -23.88 -63.25 124.09
C THR A 141 -25.08 -62.79 123.26
N GLY A 142 -25.98 -62.00 123.86
CA GLY A 142 -27.19 -61.50 123.20
C GLY A 142 -26.96 -60.28 122.31
N ASN A 143 -25.76 -59.69 122.39
CA ASN A 143 -25.33 -58.49 121.65
C ASN A 143 -24.30 -58.82 120.55
N ASN A 144 -24.09 -60.10 120.26
CA ASN A 144 -23.12 -60.57 119.27
C ASN A 144 -23.55 -60.35 117.82
N CYS A 145 -24.77 -59.86 117.56
CA CYS A 145 -25.29 -59.58 116.22
C CYS A 145 -25.44 -58.07 116.00
N SER A 146 -25.06 -57.62 114.81
CA SER A 146 -25.16 -56.20 114.42
C SER A 146 -26.57 -55.81 114.00
N SER A 147 -26.81 -54.50 113.84
CA SER A 147 -28.04 -53.99 113.21
C SER A 147 -28.06 -54.27 111.70
N ALA A 148 -29.23 -54.47 111.10
CA ALA A 148 -29.32 -54.64 109.65
C ALA A 148 -28.97 -53.36 108.85
N VAL A 149 -28.26 -53.53 107.73
CA VAL A 149 -28.04 -52.53 106.69
C VAL A 149 -28.93 -52.85 105.49
N ILE A 150 -29.61 -51.83 104.96
CA ILE A 150 -30.56 -52.00 103.85
C ILE A 150 -29.84 -51.88 102.50
N VAL A 151 -29.99 -52.89 101.66
CA VAL A 151 -29.56 -52.89 100.26
C VAL A 151 -30.79 -52.99 99.36
N THR A 152 -31.00 -52.01 98.48
CA THR A 152 -32.14 -51.99 97.55
C THR A 152 -31.68 -52.37 96.15
N VAL A 153 -31.97 -53.59 95.72
CA VAL A 153 -31.73 -54.01 94.33
C VAL A 153 -32.80 -53.39 93.45
N ARG A 154 -32.41 -52.43 92.61
CA ARG A 154 -33.33 -51.76 91.68
C ARG A 154 -33.33 -52.49 90.34
N SER A 155 -34.51 -52.74 89.78
CA SER A 155 -34.62 -53.12 88.37
C SER A 155 -33.99 -52.04 87.50
N ALA A 156 -33.35 -52.44 86.39
CA ALA A 156 -32.85 -51.48 85.41
C ALA A 156 -33.97 -50.51 84.99
N PRO A 157 -33.69 -49.19 84.87
CA PRO A 157 -34.65 -48.27 84.27
C PRO A 157 -34.94 -48.72 82.82
N PRO A 158 -36.16 -48.52 82.29
CA PRO A 158 -36.38 -48.71 80.86
C PRO A 158 -35.39 -47.82 80.09
N PRO A 159 -34.88 -48.27 78.94
CA PRO A 159 -34.03 -47.42 78.10
C PRO A 159 -34.77 -46.11 77.83
N PRO A 160 -34.07 -44.96 77.72
CA PRO A 160 -34.67 -43.77 77.14
C PRO A 160 -35.30 -44.18 75.80
N ALA A 161 -36.49 -43.65 75.52
CA ALA A 161 -37.12 -43.89 74.22
C ALA A 161 -36.09 -43.57 73.13
N PRO A 162 -35.91 -44.44 72.11
CA PRO A 162 -35.01 -44.12 71.03
C PRO A 162 -35.44 -42.79 70.41
N ASN A 163 -34.49 -41.87 70.21
CA ASN A 163 -34.71 -40.61 69.51
C ASN A 163 -35.53 -40.88 68.23
N GLN A 164 -36.66 -40.20 68.08
CA GLN A 164 -37.49 -40.32 66.89
C GLN A 164 -37.01 -39.29 65.85
N PRO A 165 -36.71 -39.72 64.62
CA PRO A 165 -36.26 -38.78 63.60
C PRO A 165 -37.38 -37.78 63.26
N PRO A 166 -37.03 -36.55 62.84
CA PRO A 166 -37.99 -35.55 62.41
C PRO A 166 -38.82 -36.04 61.22
N VAL A 167 -40.08 -35.63 61.16
CA VAL A 167 -41.02 -36.00 60.08
C VAL A 167 -41.51 -34.74 59.36
N PHE A 168 -41.40 -34.72 58.03
CA PHE A 168 -41.97 -33.64 57.22
C PHE A 168 -43.50 -33.68 57.23
N SER A 169 -44.12 -32.53 57.46
CA SER A 169 -45.60 -32.39 57.46
C SER A 169 -46.24 -32.62 56.09
N GLU A 170 -45.48 -32.44 55.02
CA GLU A 170 -45.92 -32.57 53.62
C GLU A 170 -45.61 -33.96 53.01
N GLY A 171 -45.15 -34.93 53.80
CA GLY A 171 -44.82 -36.28 53.35
C GLY A 171 -43.44 -36.39 52.68
N THR A 172 -43.34 -37.20 51.62
CA THR A 172 -42.06 -37.52 50.95
C THR A 172 -41.74 -36.63 49.75
N SER A 173 -42.72 -35.89 49.23
CA SER A 173 -42.52 -34.93 48.14
C SER A 173 -43.53 -33.79 48.16
N THR A 174 -43.13 -32.62 47.68
CA THR A 174 -44.02 -31.46 47.53
C THR A 174 -43.63 -30.60 46.32
N THR A 175 -44.50 -29.67 45.93
CA THR A 175 -44.26 -28.76 44.81
C THR A 175 -44.31 -27.31 45.29
N ARG A 176 -43.47 -26.48 44.68
CA ARG A 176 -43.50 -25.02 44.79
C ARG A 176 -43.43 -24.42 43.39
N SER A 177 -43.83 -23.17 43.27
CA SER A 177 -43.65 -22.40 42.03
C SER A 177 -43.07 -21.02 42.31
N ILE A 178 -42.38 -20.48 41.32
CA ILE A 178 -41.91 -19.09 41.30
C ILE A 178 -41.95 -18.60 39.85
N ALA A 179 -42.19 -17.30 39.63
CA ALA A 179 -42.08 -16.72 38.30
C ALA A 179 -40.63 -16.83 37.81
N GLU A 180 -40.45 -17.04 36.51
CA GLU A 180 -39.13 -16.83 35.91
C GLU A 180 -38.68 -15.38 36.07
N ASN A 181 -37.41 -15.10 35.80
CA ASN A 181 -36.79 -13.78 35.99
C ASN A 181 -36.88 -13.21 37.42
N THR A 182 -37.35 -14.00 38.38
CA THR A 182 -37.38 -13.63 39.80
C THR A 182 -35.96 -13.41 40.31
N GLY A 183 -35.70 -12.21 40.83
CA GLY A 183 -34.40 -11.83 41.40
C GLY A 183 -33.97 -12.69 42.60
N ALA A 184 -32.71 -12.54 43.01
CA ALA A 184 -32.13 -13.30 44.11
C ALA A 184 -32.77 -13.01 45.48
N GLY A 185 -32.80 -14.02 46.36
CA GLY A 185 -33.26 -13.91 47.76
C GLY A 185 -34.77 -13.96 47.96
N GLN A 186 -35.57 -14.15 46.92
CA GLN A 186 -37.03 -14.23 46.98
C GLN A 186 -37.48 -15.57 47.54
N ASN A 187 -38.52 -15.57 48.37
CA ASN A 187 -39.10 -16.79 48.95
C ASN A 187 -39.84 -17.61 47.89
N ILE A 188 -39.58 -18.93 47.85
CA ILE A 188 -40.21 -19.85 46.90
C ILE A 188 -41.33 -20.61 47.62
N GLY A 189 -42.55 -20.07 47.51
CA GLY A 189 -43.74 -20.52 48.23
C GLY A 189 -43.54 -20.63 49.75
N ASN A 190 -44.34 -21.49 50.39
CA ASN A 190 -44.28 -21.68 51.84
C ASN A 190 -43.04 -22.48 52.28
N PRO A 191 -42.51 -22.27 53.49
CA PRO A 191 -41.43 -23.09 54.05
C PRO A 191 -41.76 -24.57 54.03
N VAL A 192 -40.73 -25.41 53.89
CA VAL A 192 -40.87 -26.87 53.97
C VAL A 192 -40.66 -27.26 55.43
N SER A 193 -41.74 -27.56 56.14
CA SER A 193 -41.73 -27.74 57.59
C SER A 193 -41.74 -29.21 58.02
N ALA A 194 -40.93 -29.53 59.01
CA ALA A 194 -40.91 -30.79 59.73
C ALA A 194 -41.20 -30.58 61.21
N THR A 195 -41.65 -31.64 61.87
CA THR A 195 -41.87 -31.70 63.31
C THR A 195 -41.10 -32.86 63.91
N ASP A 196 -40.70 -32.71 65.15
CA ASP A 196 -40.04 -33.73 65.93
C ASP A 196 -40.88 -34.03 67.17
N SER A 197 -41.16 -35.30 67.44
CA SER A 197 -41.98 -35.69 68.60
C SER A 197 -41.26 -35.52 69.93
N ASP A 198 -39.93 -35.53 69.91
CA ASP A 198 -39.09 -35.34 71.08
C ASP A 198 -38.85 -33.83 71.36
N GLY A 199 -39.24 -32.96 70.42
CA GLY A 199 -39.19 -31.50 70.56
C GLY A 199 -37.83 -30.90 70.20
N ASP A 200 -36.97 -31.67 69.54
CA ASP A 200 -35.61 -31.29 69.20
C ASP A 200 -35.51 -30.16 68.17
N ARG A 201 -34.39 -29.45 68.19
CA ARG A 201 -34.15 -28.29 67.33
C ARG A 201 -33.82 -28.72 65.91
N LEU A 202 -34.73 -28.40 64.99
CA LEU A 202 -34.57 -28.78 63.59
C LEU A 202 -33.67 -27.84 62.78
N THR A 203 -32.75 -28.43 62.01
CA THR A 203 -31.87 -27.73 61.07
C THR A 203 -32.04 -28.25 59.65
N TYR A 204 -32.32 -27.34 58.72
CA TYR A 204 -32.62 -27.64 57.32
C TYR A 204 -31.42 -27.38 56.41
N SER A 205 -31.24 -28.22 55.39
CA SER A 205 -30.19 -28.13 54.37
C SER A 205 -30.69 -28.60 53.01
N LEU A 206 -30.03 -28.17 51.93
CA LEU A 206 -30.36 -28.59 50.57
C LEU A 206 -29.36 -29.59 50.02
N GLN A 207 -29.87 -30.57 49.29
CA GLN A 207 -29.14 -31.63 48.62
C GLN A 207 -29.77 -31.92 47.25
N GLY A 208 -29.07 -32.66 46.40
CA GLY A 208 -29.53 -33.03 45.06
C GLY A 208 -28.94 -32.15 43.95
N ARG A 209 -29.26 -32.52 42.70
CA ARG A 209 -28.61 -31.97 41.50
C ARG A 209 -28.85 -30.47 41.32
N ASP A 210 -30.04 -30.01 41.65
CA ASP A 210 -30.44 -28.60 41.49
C ASP A 210 -30.27 -27.78 42.78
N ALA A 211 -29.71 -28.35 43.85
CA ALA A 211 -29.58 -27.67 45.14
C ALA A 211 -28.73 -26.40 45.06
N SER A 212 -27.73 -26.39 44.17
CA SER A 212 -26.89 -25.21 43.93
C SER A 212 -27.65 -24.04 43.33
N ALA A 213 -28.82 -24.26 42.72
CA ALA A 213 -29.66 -23.20 42.16
C ALA A 213 -30.45 -22.45 43.24
N PHE A 214 -30.50 -22.93 44.48
CA PHE A 214 -31.35 -22.37 45.54
C PHE A 214 -30.60 -22.18 46.86
N THR A 215 -31.28 -21.56 47.81
CA THR A 215 -30.84 -21.48 49.21
C THR A 215 -32.00 -21.88 50.12
N ILE A 216 -31.69 -22.33 51.34
CA ILE A 216 -32.69 -22.62 52.37
C ILE A 216 -32.32 -21.92 53.66
N VAL A 217 -33.31 -21.35 54.34
CA VAL A 217 -33.12 -20.79 55.68
C VAL A 217 -33.07 -21.96 56.67
N SER A 218 -31.88 -22.20 57.24
CA SER A 218 -31.59 -23.38 58.05
C SER A 218 -32.45 -23.55 59.30
N GLY A 219 -33.04 -22.48 59.83
CA GLY A 219 -33.92 -22.53 61.00
C GLY A 219 -35.42 -22.62 60.70
N SER A 220 -35.85 -22.47 59.43
CA SER A 220 -37.28 -22.42 59.09
C SER A 220 -37.70 -23.29 57.91
N GLY A 221 -36.74 -23.81 57.12
CA GLY A 221 -37.04 -24.58 55.92
C GLY A 221 -37.52 -23.73 54.74
N GLN A 222 -37.42 -22.40 54.81
CA GLN A 222 -37.82 -21.51 53.71
C GLN A 222 -36.84 -21.60 52.55
N LEU A 223 -37.31 -22.09 51.40
CA LEU A 223 -36.59 -22.06 50.13
C LEU A 223 -36.54 -20.64 49.58
N ARG A 224 -35.40 -20.25 49.00
CA ARG A 224 -35.18 -18.95 48.36
C ARG A 224 -34.38 -19.05 47.07
N THR A 225 -34.62 -18.13 46.15
CA THR A 225 -33.79 -17.94 44.96
C THR A 225 -32.36 -17.54 45.34
N ARG A 226 -31.38 -18.00 44.57
CA ARG A 226 -29.95 -17.81 44.82
C ARG A 226 -29.39 -16.68 43.95
N SER A 227 -28.46 -15.91 44.51
CA SER A 227 -27.70 -14.91 43.75
C SER A 227 -26.80 -15.56 42.71
N GLY A 228 -26.75 -14.98 41.51
CA GLY A 228 -25.95 -15.47 40.37
C GLY A 228 -26.60 -16.60 39.57
N VAL A 229 -27.86 -16.95 39.85
CA VAL A 229 -28.64 -17.92 39.08
C VAL A 229 -29.75 -17.19 38.34
N THR A 230 -29.86 -17.41 37.03
CA THR A 230 -30.99 -16.95 36.21
C THR A 230 -32.04 -18.07 36.14
N TYR A 231 -33.29 -17.71 36.43
CA TYR A 231 -34.43 -18.62 36.30
C TYR A 231 -35.16 -18.24 35.02
N ASP A 232 -35.12 -19.12 34.02
CA ASP A 232 -35.67 -18.93 32.68
C ASP A 232 -36.47 -20.20 32.37
N TYR A 233 -37.76 -20.01 32.09
CA TYR A 233 -38.73 -21.07 31.88
C TYR A 233 -38.41 -21.87 30.61
N GLU A 234 -38.02 -21.21 29.52
CA GLU A 234 -37.69 -21.86 28.25
C GLU A 234 -36.39 -22.67 28.34
N THR A 235 -35.42 -22.20 29.13
CA THR A 235 -34.19 -22.95 29.38
C THR A 235 -34.46 -24.15 30.30
N LYS A 236 -35.21 -23.96 31.39
CA LYS A 236 -35.53 -25.01 32.35
C LYS A 236 -36.77 -24.69 33.19
N SER A 237 -37.92 -25.20 32.77
CA SER A 237 -39.22 -24.98 33.41
C SER A 237 -39.42 -25.64 34.78
N SER A 238 -38.52 -26.51 35.23
CA SER A 238 -38.67 -27.19 36.53
C SER A 238 -37.33 -27.66 37.12
N TYR A 239 -37.21 -27.53 38.44
CA TYR A 239 -36.06 -27.96 39.24
C TYR A 239 -36.48 -28.97 40.30
N SER A 240 -35.58 -29.89 40.67
CA SER A 240 -35.82 -30.86 41.73
C SER A 240 -34.71 -30.82 42.78
N VAL A 241 -35.06 -30.43 44.01
CA VAL A 241 -34.15 -30.39 45.16
C VAL A 241 -34.60 -31.36 46.25
N THR A 242 -33.68 -31.86 47.05
CA THR A 242 -33.98 -32.62 48.26
C THR A 242 -33.70 -31.75 49.47
N VAL A 243 -34.72 -31.47 50.28
CA VAL A 243 -34.55 -30.80 51.57
C VAL A 243 -34.29 -31.86 52.62
N ARG A 244 -33.17 -31.75 53.32
CA ARG A 244 -32.82 -32.59 54.47
C ARG A 244 -33.00 -31.82 55.75
N VAL A 245 -33.69 -32.41 56.72
CA VAL A 245 -33.84 -31.90 58.09
C VAL A 245 -33.16 -32.84 59.09
N GLN A 246 -32.54 -32.28 60.12
CA GLN A 246 -31.86 -32.99 61.20
C GLN A 246 -32.27 -32.43 62.55
N ASP A 247 -32.32 -33.29 63.56
CA ASP A 247 -32.63 -32.95 64.96
C ASP A 247 -31.38 -32.60 65.81
N GLY A 248 -30.18 -33.02 65.37
CA GLY A 248 -28.94 -32.87 66.12
C GLY A 248 -28.60 -34.04 67.05
N GLU A 249 -29.55 -34.96 67.26
CA GLU A 249 -29.48 -36.15 68.13
C GLU A 249 -29.42 -37.46 67.31
N GLY A 250 -29.08 -37.34 66.02
CA GLY A 250 -28.81 -38.45 65.11
C GLY A 250 -29.96 -38.85 64.18
N GLY A 251 -31.14 -38.23 64.32
CA GLY A 251 -32.28 -38.42 63.42
C GLY A 251 -32.25 -37.44 62.25
N SER A 252 -32.74 -37.90 61.09
CA SER A 252 -32.90 -37.05 59.92
C SER A 252 -33.96 -37.57 58.97
N ALA A 253 -34.58 -36.67 58.23
CA ALA A 253 -35.50 -37.00 57.15
C ALA A 253 -35.21 -36.17 55.89
N ASN A 254 -35.70 -36.66 54.76
CA ASN A 254 -35.58 -36.02 53.46
C ASN A 254 -36.97 -35.87 52.82
N ILE A 255 -37.18 -34.76 52.11
CA ILE A 255 -38.34 -34.54 51.25
C ILE A 255 -37.86 -34.00 49.90
N THR A 256 -38.42 -34.50 48.81
CA THR A 256 -38.14 -33.97 47.46
C THR A 256 -39.08 -32.81 47.15
N VAL A 257 -38.53 -31.66 46.77
CA VAL A 257 -39.29 -30.48 46.38
C VAL A 257 -39.08 -30.23 44.88
N THR A 258 -40.17 -30.30 44.12
CA THR A 258 -40.20 -29.85 42.73
C THR A 258 -40.53 -28.37 42.69
N ILE A 259 -39.67 -27.55 42.11
CA ILE A 259 -39.88 -26.12 41.94
C ILE A 259 -40.16 -25.87 40.45
N THR A 260 -41.39 -25.52 40.13
CA THR A 260 -41.82 -25.18 38.77
C THR A 260 -41.63 -23.68 38.52
N LEU A 261 -41.10 -23.32 37.35
CA LEU A 261 -41.14 -21.94 36.90
C LEU A 261 -42.49 -21.68 36.23
N THR A 262 -43.04 -20.47 36.40
CA THR A 262 -44.17 -20.01 35.59
C THR A 262 -43.65 -19.08 34.51
N ASP A 263 -44.02 -19.38 33.27
CA ASP A 263 -43.72 -18.64 32.04
C ASP A 263 -44.26 -17.20 32.10
N GLU A 264 -43.40 -16.22 31.84
CA GLU A 264 -43.75 -14.83 31.59
C GLU A 264 -43.49 -14.46 30.11
N ASN A 265 -44.52 -13.94 29.41
CA ASN A 265 -44.36 -13.62 27.98
C ASN A 265 -43.38 -12.47 27.74
N GLU A 266 -42.35 -12.73 26.94
CA GLU A 266 -41.25 -11.79 26.68
C GLU A 266 -41.03 -11.49 25.19
N PRO A 267 -40.38 -10.37 24.83
CA PRO A 267 -39.86 -10.16 23.47
C PRO A 267 -38.89 -11.29 23.08
N PRO A 268 -38.73 -11.61 21.79
CA PRO A 268 -37.84 -12.69 21.38
C PRO A 268 -36.39 -12.38 21.78
N ASP A 269 -35.60 -13.44 21.96
CA ASP A 269 -34.14 -13.29 21.93
C ASP A 269 -33.67 -12.72 20.59
N ARG A 270 -32.45 -12.17 20.56
CA ARG A 270 -31.90 -11.72 19.28
C ARG A 270 -31.62 -12.92 18.36
N PRO A 271 -31.84 -12.80 17.04
CA PRO A 271 -31.40 -13.81 16.09
C PRO A 271 -29.87 -13.94 16.06
N ASP A 272 -29.40 -15.03 15.46
CA ASP A 272 -28.00 -15.16 15.06
C ASP A 272 -27.61 -14.09 14.04
N ALA A 273 -26.30 -13.84 13.91
CA ALA A 273 -25.80 -12.99 12.84
C ALA A 273 -26.26 -13.54 11.47
N PRO A 274 -26.80 -12.71 10.57
CA PRO A 274 -27.17 -13.18 9.25
C PRO A 274 -25.93 -13.66 8.49
N VAL A 275 -26.13 -14.52 7.51
CA VAL A 275 -25.08 -15.05 6.64
C VAL A 275 -25.36 -14.59 5.22
N VAL A 276 -24.36 -13.99 4.59
CA VAL A 276 -24.41 -13.65 3.17
C VAL A 276 -24.31 -14.95 2.37
N THR A 277 -25.34 -15.25 1.60
CA THR A 277 -25.47 -16.49 0.81
C THR A 277 -25.13 -16.30 -0.66
N ALA A 278 -25.32 -15.09 -1.19
CA ALA A 278 -24.91 -14.72 -2.53
C ALA A 278 -24.67 -13.20 -2.60
N SER A 279 -23.73 -12.81 -3.44
CA SER A 279 -23.45 -11.42 -3.79
C SER A 279 -23.64 -11.24 -5.29
N THR A 280 -24.17 -10.10 -5.70
CA THR A 280 -24.17 -9.63 -7.10
C THR A 280 -23.55 -8.23 -7.16
N LEU A 281 -23.53 -7.61 -8.33
CA LEU A 281 -23.09 -6.21 -8.50
C LEU A 281 -23.91 -5.21 -7.66
N ASN A 282 -25.19 -5.51 -7.37
CA ASN A 282 -26.09 -4.56 -6.72
C ASN A 282 -27.00 -5.19 -5.65
N SER A 283 -26.73 -6.42 -5.23
CA SER A 283 -27.54 -7.08 -4.21
C SER A 283 -26.74 -8.04 -3.32
N LEU A 284 -27.22 -8.22 -2.09
CA LEU A 284 -26.74 -9.21 -1.13
C LEU A 284 -27.92 -10.07 -0.67
N SER A 285 -27.82 -11.38 -0.90
CA SER A 285 -28.79 -12.37 -0.41
C SER A 285 -28.37 -12.88 0.96
N LEU A 286 -29.31 -12.93 1.89
CA LEU A 286 -29.08 -13.19 3.30
C LEU A 286 -29.92 -14.37 3.77
N ARG A 287 -29.38 -15.11 4.73
CA ARG A 287 -30.13 -16.07 5.56
C ARG A 287 -29.78 -15.87 7.03
N TRP A 288 -30.72 -16.08 7.94
CA TRP A 288 -30.43 -16.12 9.38
C TRP A 288 -31.17 -17.28 10.05
N THR A 289 -30.78 -17.56 11.29
CA THR A 289 -31.48 -18.51 12.16
C THR A 289 -32.45 -17.73 13.05
N ALA A 290 -33.65 -18.26 13.25
CA ALA A 290 -34.57 -17.71 14.24
C ALA A 290 -33.96 -17.80 15.66
N PRO A 291 -34.32 -16.89 16.59
CA PRO A 291 -33.92 -16.98 17.99
C PRO A 291 -34.27 -18.33 18.61
N THR A 292 -33.39 -18.85 19.47
CA THR A 292 -33.60 -20.12 20.20
C THR A 292 -34.79 -20.01 21.16
N ASN A 293 -34.95 -18.85 21.81
CA ASN A 293 -36.13 -18.51 22.61
C ASN A 293 -36.96 -17.42 21.89
N PRO A 294 -38.05 -17.79 21.20
CA PRO A 294 -38.92 -16.81 20.54
C PRO A 294 -39.92 -16.13 21.49
N GLY A 295 -40.10 -16.62 22.73
CA GLY A 295 -41.30 -16.34 23.52
C GLY A 295 -42.56 -16.72 22.73
N PRO A 296 -43.59 -15.84 22.68
CA PRO A 296 -44.70 -15.96 21.74
C PRO A 296 -44.24 -16.01 20.27
N ALA A 297 -45.06 -16.60 19.40
CA ALA A 297 -44.74 -16.78 17.99
C ALA A 297 -44.23 -15.48 17.32
N ILE A 298 -43.08 -15.60 16.63
CA ILE A 298 -42.49 -14.51 15.86
C ILE A 298 -43.48 -14.08 14.77
N SER A 299 -43.72 -12.78 14.68
CA SER A 299 -44.59 -12.17 13.68
C SER A 299 -43.82 -11.58 12.51
N ASP A 300 -42.58 -11.13 12.73
CA ASP A 300 -41.77 -10.45 11.71
C ASP A 300 -40.26 -10.42 12.04
N TYR A 301 -39.45 -10.00 11.07
CA TYR A 301 -38.06 -9.59 11.24
C TYR A 301 -37.81 -8.21 10.64
N ASP A 302 -37.16 -7.32 11.41
CA ASP A 302 -36.63 -6.07 10.86
C ASP A 302 -35.21 -6.32 10.38
N VAL A 303 -34.87 -5.88 9.16
CA VAL A 303 -33.53 -5.98 8.57
C VAL A 303 -33.02 -4.58 8.31
N GLN A 304 -31.78 -4.28 8.68
CA GLN A 304 -31.15 -3.00 8.34
C GLN A 304 -29.71 -3.18 7.87
N TYR A 305 -29.27 -2.26 7.02
CA TYR A 305 -27.95 -2.30 6.40
C TYR A 305 -27.32 -0.91 6.34
N LYS A 306 -25.99 -0.84 6.27
CA LYS A 306 -25.24 0.39 6.00
C LYS A 306 -24.01 0.08 5.17
N ALA A 307 -23.58 1.03 4.35
CA ALA A 307 -22.22 0.99 3.81
C ALA A 307 -21.20 1.20 4.95
N ALA A 308 -19.98 0.69 4.79
CA ALA A 308 -18.91 0.89 5.77
C ALA A 308 -18.74 2.38 6.12
N GLY A 309 -18.79 2.71 7.42
CA GLY A 309 -18.72 4.09 7.92
C GLY A 309 -20.02 4.92 7.80
N GLY A 310 -21.09 4.37 7.23
CA GLY A 310 -22.39 5.03 7.10
C GLY A 310 -23.32 4.84 8.31
N SER A 311 -24.58 5.27 8.16
CA SER A 311 -25.68 5.02 9.11
C SER A 311 -26.58 3.89 8.62
N PHE A 312 -27.17 3.13 9.55
CA PHE A 312 -28.09 2.05 9.21
C PHE A 312 -29.39 2.59 8.58
N THR A 313 -29.83 1.89 7.54
CA THR A 313 -31.08 2.09 6.80
C THR A 313 -31.89 0.81 6.85
N ASP A 314 -33.19 0.92 7.08
CA ASP A 314 -34.10 -0.23 7.12
C ASP A 314 -34.34 -0.79 5.70
N TRP A 315 -34.26 -2.11 5.57
CA TRP A 315 -34.64 -2.85 4.38
C TRP A 315 -36.08 -3.39 4.56
N PRO A 316 -36.98 -3.17 3.59
CA PRO A 316 -38.34 -3.69 3.68
C PRO A 316 -38.35 -5.22 3.71
N HIS A 317 -38.79 -5.77 4.83
CA HIS A 317 -39.03 -7.19 5.04
C HIS A 317 -40.30 -7.35 5.86
N THR A 318 -41.11 -8.36 5.55
CA THR A 318 -42.35 -8.66 6.28
C THR A 318 -42.57 -10.15 6.38
N GLY A 319 -42.98 -10.62 7.55
CA GLY A 319 -43.36 -12.00 7.82
C GLY A 319 -42.24 -12.83 8.46
N THR A 320 -42.48 -14.13 8.59
CA THR A 320 -41.64 -15.03 9.38
C THR A 320 -40.52 -15.72 8.58
N GLY A 321 -40.29 -15.30 7.33
CA GLY A 321 -39.19 -15.81 6.52
C GLY A 321 -37.84 -15.43 7.12
N THR A 322 -36.86 -16.33 7.02
CA THR A 322 -35.50 -16.09 7.54
C THR A 322 -34.48 -15.85 6.43
N THR A 323 -34.95 -15.36 5.28
CA THR A 323 -34.13 -15.00 4.13
C THR A 323 -34.64 -13.71 3.50
N THR A 324 -33.73 -12.92 2.93
CA THR A 324 -34.08 -11.75 2.11
C THR A 324 -32.95 -11.43 1.14
N THR A 325 -33.23 -10.64 0.11
CA THR A 325 -32.21 -10.09 -0.78
C THR A 325 -32.31 -8.58 -0.76
N ILE A 326 -31.27 -7.92 -0.24
CA ILE A 326 -31.16 -6.45 -0.27
C ILE A 326 -30.68 -6.06 -1.67
N THR A 327 -31.46 -5.26 -2.40
CA THR A 327 -31.15 -4.83 -3.77
C THR A 327 -30.76 -3.36 -3.85
N SER A 328 -30.42 -2.89 -5.04
CA SER A 328 -30.07 -1.48 -5.32
C SER A 328 -28.86 -0.98 -4.51
N LEU A 329 -27.96 -1.89 -4.17
CA LEU A 329 -26.68 -1.60 -3.53
C LEU A 329 -25.67 -1.11 -4.57
N THR A 330 -24.68 -0.36 -4.10
CA THR A 330 -23.55 0.10 -4.91
C THR A 330 -22.58 -1.05 -5.15
N ALA A 331 -22.06 -1.20 -6.36
CA ALA A 331 -21.06 -2.21 -6.70
C ALA A 331 -19.75 -1.99 -5.91
N ASN A 332 -18.97 -3.06 -5.74
CA ASN A 332 -17.70 -3.06 -5.00
C ASN A 332 -17.75 -2.38 -3.62
N THR A 333 -18.88 -2.45 -2.92
CA THR A 333 -19.10 -1.73 -1.67
C THR A 333 -19.36 -2.71 -0.54
N ARG A 334 -18.63 -2.52 0.56
CA ARG A 334 -18.81 -3.32 1.78
C ARG A 334 -19.99 -2.78 2.60
N TYR A 335 -20.92 -3.66 2.90
CA TYR A 335 -22.09 -3.40 3.74
C TYR A 335 -22.01 -4.18 5.05
N GLU A 336 -22.47 -3.55 6.13
CA GLU A 336 -22.78 -4.20 7.41
C GLU A 336 -24.30 -4.39 7.50
N ILE A 337 -24.74 -5.60 7.84
CA ILE A 337 -26.16 -5.97 7.90
C ILE A 337 -26.47 -6.63 9.24
N GLN A 338 -27.61 -6.29 9.82
CA GLN A 338 -28.12 -6.91 11.04
C GLN A 338 -29.64 -7.10 11.00
N VAL A 339 -30.12 -8.06 11.77
CA VAL A 339 -31.53 -8.46 11.84
C VAL A 339 -32.01 -8.52 13.28
N ARG A 340 -33.28 -8.24 13.53
CA ARG A 340 -33.93 -8.48 14.83
C ARG A 340 -35.31 -9.08 14.64
N ALA A 341 -35.76 -9.88 15.61
CA ALA A 341 -37.07 -10.53 15.57
C ALA A 341 -38.14 -9.68 16.25
N ARG A 342 -39.40 -9.88 15.86
CA ARG A 342 -40.59 -9.26 16.45
C ARG A 342 -41.61 -10.34 16.83
N ASN A 343 -42.23 -10.21 18.01
CA ASN A 343 -43.42 -10.96 18.40
C ASN A 343 -44.47 -10.03 19.01
N ALA A 344 -45.52 -10.61 19.62
CA ALA A 344 -46.60 -9.87 20.26
C ALA A 344 -46.17 -9.00 21.46
N GLN A 345 -45.02 -9.28 22.09
CA GLN A 345 -44.51 -8.54 23.26
C GLN A 345 -43.50 -7.45 22.90
N GLY A 346 -42.91 -7.50 21.69
CA GLY A 346 -41.99 -6.46 21.25
C GLY A 346 -40.96 -6.95 20.24
N VAL A 347 -39.85 -6.23 20.15
CA VAL A 347 -38.70 -6.56 19.30
C VAL A 347 -37.51 -6.99 20.15
N SER A 348 -36.70 -7.90 19.61
CA SER A 348 -35.43 -8.30 20.21
C SER A 348 -34.37 -7.19 20.08
N ASN A 349 -33.24 -7.39 20.77
CA ASN A 349 -32.00 -6.70 20.41
C ASN A 349 -31.57 -7.07 18.97
N TRP A 350 -30.77 -6.21 18.33
CA TRP A 350 -30.17 -6.52 17.03
C TRP A 350 -29.16 -7.68 17.14
N SER A 351 -29.13 -8.52 16.11
CA SER A 351 -28.08 -9.52 15.92
C SER A 351 -26.70 -8.83 15.85
N PRO A 352 -25.58 -9.55 16.08
CA PRO A 352 -24.29 -9.09 15.58
C PRO A 352 -24.37 -8.80 14.08
N SER A 353 -23.63 -7.81 13.61
CA SER A 353 -23.60 -7.48 12.18
C SER A 353 -22.77 -8.50 11.40
N VAL A 354 -23.25 -8.87 10.22
CA VAL A 354 -22.45 -9.54 9.19
C VAL A 354 -21.95 -8.52 8.18
N THR A 355 -20.82 -8.80 7.55
CA THR A 355 -20.34 -7.99 6.43
C THR A 355 -20.46 -8.74 5.12
N GLY A 356 -21.06 -8.09 4.12
CA GLY A 356 -21.09 -8.55 2.74
C GLY A 356 -20.54 -7.49 1.81
N THR A 357 -19.78 -7.89 0.79
CA THR A 357 -19.32 -6.98 -0.26
C THR A 357 -20.04 -7.34 -1.56
N THR A 358 -20.65 -6.35 -2.21
CA THR A 358 -21.17 -6.51 -3.58
C THR A 358 -20.01 -6.75 -4.54
N ILE A 359 -20.28 -7.48 -5.62
CA ILE A 359 -19.25 -7.78 -6.62
C ILE A 359 -18.81 -6.49 -7.32
N ALA A 360 -17.55 -6.42 -7.72
CA ALA A 360 -17.03 -5.33 -8.54
C ALA A 360 -17.43 -5.55 -10.00
N ASN A 361 -17.88 -4.48 -10.66
CA ASN A 361 -18.14 -4.50 -12.10
C ASN A 361 -16.84 -4.80 -12.85
N GLN A 362 -16.85 -5.82 -13.71
CA GLN A 362 -15.73 -6.10 -14.59
C GLN A 362 -15.74 -5.08 -15.72
N SER A 363 -14.56 -4.70 -16.21
CA SER A 363 -14.49 -3.84 -17.40
C SER A 363 -14.50 -4.71 -18.65
N PRO A 364 -15.01 -4.21 -19.79
CA PRO A 364 -14.87 -4.88 -21.07
C PRO A 364 -13.41 -5.20 -21.36
N VAL A 365 -13.14 -6.34 -22.01
CA VAL A 365 -11.81 -6.77 -22.43
C VAL A 365 -11.83 -7.06 -23.91
N PHE A 366 -10.92 -6.44 -24.67
CA PHE A 366 -10.74 -6.75 -26.08
C PHE A 366 -10.07 -8.11 -26.26
N SER A 367 -10.63 -8.97 -27.11
CA SER A 367 -10.08 -10.30 -27.39
C SER A 367 -8.75 -10.26 -28.16
N GLU A 368 -8.47 -9.13 -28.80
CA GLU A 368 -7.29 -8.92 -29.65
C GLU A 368 -6.10 -8.29 -28.89
N GLY A 369 -6.22 -8.07 -27.58
CA GLY A 369 -5.15 -7.50 -26.74
C GLY A 369 -5.20 -5.97 -26.66
N THR A 370 -4.03 -5.33 -26.57
CA THR A 370 -3.89 -3.87 -26.40
C THR A 370 -3.81 -3.09 -27.70
N SER A 371 -3.48 -3.77 -28.80
CA SER A 371 -3.40 -3.19 -30.13
C SER A 371 -3.75 -4.20 -31.22
N THR A 372 -4.32 -3.74 -32.32
CA THR A 372 -4.57 -4.57 -33.50
C THR A 372 -4.37 -3.77 -34.78
N THR A 373 -4.17 -4.47 -35.89
CA THR A 373 -3.99 -3.86 -37.21
C THR A 373 -5.15 -4.24 -38.11
N ARG A 374 -5.58 -3.28 -38.93
CA ARG A 374 -6.51 -3.48 -40.04
C ARG A 374 -5.90 -2.91 -41.30
N SER A 375 -6.36 -3.37 -42.45
CA SER A 375 -5.96 -2.79 -43.72
C SER A 375 -7.17 -2.53 -44.61
N ILE A 376 -7.03 -1.53 -45.46
CA ILE A 376 -7.96 -1.19 -46.52
C ILE A 376 -7.15 -0.73 -47.73
N ALA A 377 -7.65 -0.96 -48.94
CA ALA A 377 -7.01 -0.40 -50.12
C ALA A 377 -7.11 1.12 -50.09
N GLU A 378 -6.10 1.81 -50.62
CA GLU A 378 -6.27 3.22 -50.94
C GLU A 378 -7.33 3.42 -52.04
N ASN A 379 -7.72 4.67 -52.29
CA ASN A 379 -8.81 5.05 -53.18
C ASN A 379 -10.16 4.40 -52.85
N THR A 380 -10.28 3.80 -51.66
CA THR A 380 -11.52 3.19 -51.19
C THR A 380 -12.56 4.28 -50.91
N GLY A 381 -13.73 4.15 -51.52
CA GLY A 381 -14.84 5.08 -51.31
C GLY A 381 -15.39 5.04 -49.87
N ALA A 382 -16.26 5.99 -49.54
CA ALA A 382 -16.90 6.09 -48.23
C ALA A 382 -17.79 4.86 -47.89
N GLY A 383 -17.89 4.55 -46.60
CA GLY A 383 -18.77 3.52 -46.06
C GLY A 383 -18.30 2.07 -46.26
N GLN A 384 -17.05 1.84 -46.65
CA GLN A 384 -16.49 0.50 -46.79
C GLN A 384 -15.98 -0.02 -45.46
N ASN A 385 -16.26 -1.29 -45.16
CA ASN A 385 -15.83 -1.94 -43.91
C ASN A 385 -14.32 -2.16 -43.90
N ILE A 386 -13.69 -1.83 -42.78
CA ILE A 386 -12.25 -1.94 -42.58
C ILE A 386 -11.96 -3.20 -41.74
N GLY A 387 -11.68 -4.29 -42.45
CA GLY A 387 -11.49 -5.62 -41.88
C GLY A 387 -12.63 -6.08 -40.97
N ASN A 388 -12.32 -6.96 -40.02
CA ASN A 388 -13.30 -7.49 -39.07
C ASN A 388 -13.59 -6.49 -37.93
N PRO A 389 -14.82 -6.52 -37.37
CA PRO A 389 -15.18 -5.69 -36.22
C PRO A 389 -14.23 -5.89 -35.04
N VAL A 390 -13.89 -4.80 -34.37
CA VAL A 390 -13.11 -4.85 -33.13
C VAL A 390 -14.05 -5.21 -31.99
N SER A 391 -13.82 -6.36 -31.36
CA SER A 391 -14.76 -6.93 -30.39
C SER A 391 -14.16 -6.98 -28.98
N ALA A 392 -14.96 -6.53 -28.01
CA ALA A 392 -14.71 -6.72 -26.59
C ALA A 392 -15.77 -7.65 -26.00
N THR A 393 -15.40 -8.35 -24.93
CA THR A 393 -16.29 -9.15 -24.11
C THR A 393 -16.29 -8.60 -22.70
N ASP A 394 -17.43 -8.66 -22.03
CA ASP A 394 -17.56 -8.26 -20.64
C ASP A 394 -17.86 -9.50 -19.80
N GLY A 395 -17.16 -9.67 -18.68
CA GLY A 395 -17.28 -10.87 -17.85
C GLY A 395 -18.59 -10.95 -17.06
N ASP A 396 -19.31 -9.83 -16.94
CA ASP A 396 -20.64 -9.75 -16.33
C ASP A 396 -21.76 -9.84 -17.39
N ASN A 397 -21.41 -10.07 -18.66
CA ASN A 397 -22.32 -10.10 -19.82
C ASN A 397 -23.10 -8.78 -20.04
N ASP A 398 -22.53 -7.65 -19.63
CA ASP A 398 -23.13 -6.34 -19.90
C ASP A 398 -23.12 -5.99 -21.39
N GLN A 399 -24.05 -5.11 -21.80
CA GLN A 399 -24.13 -4.65 -23.18
C GLN A 399 -23.01 -3.66 -23.49
N ILE A 400 -22.16 -3.99 -24.47
CA ILE A 400 -21.02 -3.17 -24.85
C ILE A 400 -21.40 -2.20 -25.98
N THR A 401 -20.95 -0.95 -25.85
CA THR A 401 -21.01 0.08 -26.88
C THR A 401 -19.61 0.55 -27.27
N TYR A 402 -19.41 0.78 -28.57
CA TYR A 402 -18.12 1.17 -29.15
C TYR A 402 -18.12 2.62 -29.64
N SER A 403 -16.98 3.30 -29.48
CA SER A 403 -16.74 4.67 -29.94
C SER A 403 -15.30 4.85 -30.41
N LEU A 404 -15.05 5.86 -31.26
CA LEU A 404 -13.71 6.20 -31.73
C LEU A 404 -13.15 7.41 -30.99
N GLN A 405 -11.85 7.35 -30.74
CA GLN A 405 -11.04 8.41 -30.12
C GLN A 405 -9.66 8.44 -30.79
N GLY A 406 -8.89 9.50 -30.56
CA GLY A 406 -7.56 9.68 -31.13
C GLY A 406 -7.53 10.63 -32.33
N ARG A 407 -6.31 10.94 -32.79
CA ARG A 407 -6.05 11.98 -33.79
C ARG A 407 -6.77 11.73 -35.12
N ASP A 408 -6.78 10.47 -35.56
CA ASP A 408 -7.33 10.08 -36.86
C ASP A 408 -8.79 9.61 -36.77
N ALA A 409 -9.43 9.74 -35.61
CA ALA A 409 -10.79 9.23 -35.39
C ALA A 409 -11.82 9.86 -36.33
N SER A 410 -11.63 11.12 -36.73
CA SER A 410 -12.53 11.80 -37.67
C SER A 410 -12.54 11.16 -39.06
N ALA A 411 -11.44 10.50 -39.45
CA ALA A 411 -11.30 9.86 -40.75
C ALA A 411 -12.07 8.54 -40.87
N PHE A 412 -12.69 8.05 -39.78
CA PHE A 412 -13.39 6.77 -39.77
C PHE A 412 -14.71 6.86 -39.01
N THR A 413 -15.53 5.83 -39.20
CA THR A 413 -16.78 5.63 -38.46
C THR A 413 -16.76 4.27 -37.78
N ILE A 414 -17.49 4.14 -36.67
CA ILE A 414 -17.66 2.87 -35.98
C ILE A 414 -19.14 2.61 -35.70
N VAL A 415 -19.59 1.38 -35.94
CA VAL A 415 -20.94 0.95 -35.58
C VAL A 415 -20.96 0.65 -34.08
N SER A 416 -21.68 1.47 -33.31
CA SER A 416 -21.66 1.42 -31.84
C SER A 416 -22.07 0.08 -31.23
N GLY A 417 -22.90 -0.71 -31.91
CA GLY A 417 -23.37 -2.01 -31.42
C GLY A 417 -22.51 -3.22 -31.84
N SER A 418 -21.59 -3.07 -32.79
CA SER A 418 -20.80 -4.19 -33.31
C SER A 418 -19.30 -3.98 -33.34
N GLY A 419 -18.83 -2.74 -33.20
CA GLY A 419 -17.41 -2.40 -33.30
C GLY A 419 -16.85 -2.45 -34.73
N GLN A 420 -17.74 -2.52 -35.75
CA GLN A 420 -17.32 -2.48 -37.16
C GLN A 420 -16.83 -1.09 -37.53
N LEU A 421 -15.56 -1.01 -37.95
CA LEU A 421 -14.96 0.18 -38.52
C LEU A 421 -15.33 0.32 -39.99
N SER A 422 -15.54 1.55 -40.46
CA SER A 422 -15.75 1.88 -41.87
C SER A 422 -15.17 3.24 -42.27
N THR A 423 -14.87 3.39 -43.57
CA THR A 423 -14.39 4.65 -44.14
C THR A 423 -15.43 5.77 -44.03
N GLN A 424 -14.98 6.99 -43.74
CA GLN A 424 -15.79 8.18 -43.56
C GLN A 424 -16.12 8.87 -44.89
N SER A 425 -17.27 9.55 -44.95
CA SER A 425 -17.63 10.36 -46.11
C SER A 425 -16.87 11.68 -46.15
N GLY A 426 -16.30 12.01 -47.31
CA GLY A 426 -15.54 13.25 -47.54
C GLY A 426 -14.03 13.13 -47.33
N GLU A 427 -13.57 11.98 -46.84
CA GLU A 427 -12.15 11.65 -46.70
C GLU A 427 -11.60 11.01 -47.96
N THR A 428 -10.32 11.26 -48.24
CA THR A 428 -9.55 10.64 -49.31
C THR A 428 -8.45 9.78 -48.68
N TYR A 429 -8.43 8.49 -49.01
CA TYR A 429 -7.42 7.55 -48.54
C TYR A 429 -6.41 7.35 -49.66
N ASP A 430 -5.23 7.93 -49.49
CA ASP A 430 -4.13 7.97 -50.46
C ASP A 430 -2.87 7.48 -49.72
N TYR A 431 -2.23 6.43 -50.24
CA TYR A 431 -1.09 5.76 -49.62
C TYR A 431 0.15 6.66 -49.60
N GLU A 432 0.40 7.41 -50.67
CA GLU A 432 1.52 8.35 -50.82
C GLU A 432 1.42 9.50 -49.82
N THR A 433 0.20 10.00 -49.60
CA THR A 433 -0.05 11.08 -48.64
C THR A 433 0.00 10.56 -47.20
N LYS A 434 -0.66 9.43 -46.93
CA LYS A 434 -0.71 8.83 -45.59
C LYS A 434 -1.03 7.34 -45.64
N ASN A 435 0.01 6.53 -45.56
CA ASN A 435 -0.09 5.06 -45.60
C ASN A 435 -0.63 4.39 -44.32
N SER A 436 -0.82 5.13 -43.21
CA SER A 436 -1.23 4.55 -41.94
C SER A 436 -1.98 5.54 -41.06
N TYR A 437 -3.03 5.06 -40.41
CA TYR A 437 -3.87 5.83 -39.49
C TYR A 437 -3.88 5.17 -38.11
N SER A 438 -3.87 5.98 -37.06
CA SER A 438 -3.96 5.51 -35.68
C SER A 438 -5.23 6.00 -35.01
N VAL A 439 -6.11 5.06 -34.69
CA VAL A 439 -7.34 5.33 -33.92
C VAL A 439 -7.38 4.49 -32.66
N THR A 440 -8.05 4.99 -31.63
CA THR A 440 -8.33 4.24 -30.41
C THR A 440 -9.81 3.88 -30.40
N VAL A 441 -10.11 2.58 -30.38
CA VAL A 441 -11.49 2.10 -30.19
C VAL A 441 -11.73 1.96 -28.69
N ARG A 442 -12.77 2.63 -28.20
CA ARG A 442 -13.21 2.55 -26.81
C ARG A 442 -14.50 1.74 -26.69
N ALA A 443 -14.46 0.69 -25.87
CA ALA A 443 -15.60 -0.13 -25.49
C ALA A 443 -16.10 0.26 -24.08
N GLN A 444 -17.41 0.37 -23.90
CA GLN A 444 -18.04 0.71 -22.62
C GLN A 444 -19.24 -0.21 -22.32
N ASP A 445 -19.43 -0.58 -21.05
CA ASP A 445 -20.52 -1.47 -20.59
C ASP A 445 -21.77 -0.74 -20.07
N GLY A 446 -21.72 0.60 -19.93
CA GLY A 446 -22.80 1.40 -19.35
C GLY A 446 -22.99 1.24 -17.82
N LYS A 447 -22.11 0.49 -17.14
CA LYS A 447 -22.02 0.29 -15.68
C LYS A 447 -20.79 0.95 -15.05
N GLY A 448 -19.94 1.55 -15.88
CA GLY A 448 -18.79 2.33 -15.47
C GLY A 448 -17.46 1.70 -15.85
N GLY A 449 -17.46 0.47 -16.39
CA GLY A 449 -16.29 -0.15 -17.00
C GLY A 449 -16.06 0.35 -18.42
N SER A 450 -14.79 0.49 -18.78
CA SER A 450 -14.39 0.78 -20.14
C SER A 450 -13.00 0.23 -20.44
N ALA A 451 -12.77 -0.13 -21.69
CA ALA A 451 -11.44 -0.48 -22.20
C ALA A 451 -11.19 0.21 -23.52
N THR A 452 -9.91 0.32 -23.86
CA THR A 452 -9.43 0.89 -25.12
C THR A 452 -8.48 -0.07 -25.80
N ILE A 453 -8.53 -0.12 -27.12
CA ILE A 453 -7.56 -0.82 -27.97
C ILE A 453 -7.07 0.15 -29.05
N ALA A 454 -5.75 0.18 -29.25
CA ALA A 454 -5.16 0.92 -30.36
C ALA A 454 -5.37 0.14 -31.66
N VAL A 455 -5.91 0.79 -32.68
CA VAL A 455 -6.11 0.21 -34.01
C VAL A 455 -5.28 0.99 -35.00
N THR A 456 -4.30 0.31 -35.59
CA THR A 456 -3.53 0.83 -36.72
C THR A 456 -4.23 0.39 -38.00
N ILE A 457 -4.66 1.34 -38.84
CA ILE A 457 -5.27 1.08 -40.13
C ILE A 457 -4.23 1.41 -41.20
N THR A 458 -3.66 0.39 -41.83
CA THR A 458 -2.69 0.56 -42.91
C THR A 458 -3.41 0.60 -44.25
N LEU A 459 -3.08 1.58 -45.09
CA LEU A 459 -3.48 1.54 -46.48
C LEU A 459 -2.63 0.50 -47.23
N THR A 460 -3.23 -0.24 -48.13
CA THR A 460 -2.48 -1.04 -49.10
C THR A 460 -2.35 -0.26 -50.39
N ASP A 461 -1.10 -0.08 -50.78
CA ASP A 461 -0.63 0.59 -51.98
C ASP A 461 -1.18 -0.05 -53.27
N ALA A 462 -1.59 0.78 -54.21
CA ALA A 462 -2.13 0.45 -55.52
C ALA A 462 -1.33 1.19 -56.60
N ASN A 463 -0.62 0.42 -57.43
CA ASN A 463 0.26 0.97 -58.47
C ASN A 463 -0.45 1.96 -59.44
N GLU A 464 0.06 3.19 -59.46
CA GLU A 464 -0.40 4.35 -60.18
C GLU A 464 0.73 5.01 -61.00
N PRO A 465 1.09 4.44 -62.16
CA PRO A 465 2.10 5.03 -63.02
C PRO A 465 1.71 6.45 -63.45
N PRO A 466 2.70 7.32 -63.74
CA PRO A 466 2.43 8.66 -64.23
C PRO A 466 1.59 8.61 -65.50
N GLY A 467 0.81 9.66 -65.73
CA GLY A 467 0.15 9.87 -67.00
C GLY A 467 1.16 9.92 -68.15
N ARG A 468 0.70 9.70 -69.38
CA ARG A 468 1.53 9.87 -70.57
C ARG A 468 1.85 11.36 -70.81
N PRO A 469 3.12 11.78 -70.96
CA PRO A 469 3.45 13.17 -71.28
C PRO A 469 2.85 13.62 -72.62
N ALA A 470 2.60 14.92 -72.74
CA ALA A 470 2.26 15.54 -74.03
C ALA A 470 3.48 15.52 -74.98
N ALA A 471 3.26 15.82 -76.26
CA ALA A 471 4.36 15.86 -77.23
C ALA A 471 5.42 16.92 -76.83
N PRO A 472 6.72 16.58 -76.81
CA PRO A 472 7.75 17.53 -76.41
C PRO A 472 7.91 18.63 -77.45
N THR A 473 8.22 19.84 -76.99
CA THR A 473 8.69 20.95 -77.83
C THR A 473 10.16 20.74 -78.14
N VAL A 474 10.53 20.73 -79.42
CA VAL A 474 11.91 20.47 -79.87
C VAL A 474 12.42 21.69 -80.63
N THR A 475 13.56 22.24 -80.18
CA THR A 475 14.28 23.32 -80.87
C THR A 475 15.63 22.79 -81.34
N ALA A 476 15.93 22.95 -82.63
CA ALA A 476 17.11 22.36 -83.24
C ALA A 476 18.23 23.40 -83.46
N SER A 477 19.47 22.99 -83.16
CA SER A 477 20.70 23.71 -83.53
C SER A 477 21.49 22.88 -84.54
N SER A 478 22.79 23.10 -84.69
CA SER A 478 23.56 22.48 -85.76
C SER A 478 23.87 20.99 -85.61
N ASN A 479 23.93 20.52 -84.36
CA ASN A 479 24.25 19.14 -84.01
C ASN A 479 23.58 18.73 -82.69
N THR A 480 22.60 19.54 -82.23
CA THR A 480 21.86 19.30 -80.99
C THR A 480 20.37 19.57 -81.17
N LEU A 481 19.55 18.91 -80.33
CA LEU A 481 18.15 19.23 -80.12
C LEU A 481 17.96 19.60 -78.65
N SER A 482 17.45 20.80 -78.38
CA SER A 482 16.94 21.19 -77.06
C SER A 482 15.48 20.78 -76.99
N VAL A 483 15.19 19.82 -76.13
CA VAL A 483 13.89 19.17 -75.95
C VAL A 483 13.30 19.65 -74.63
N ARG A 484 12.04 20.08 -74.64
CA ARG A 484 11.31 20.50 -73.44
C ARG A 484 9.92 19.88 -73.43
N TRP A 485 9.49 19.34 -72.31
CA TRP A 485 8.14 18.80 -72.12
C TRP A 485 7.51 19.37 -70.85
N THR A 486 6.26 19.02 -70.59
CA THR A 486 5.58 19.28 -69.33
C THR A 486 5.38 17.96 -68.60
N ALA A 487 5.53 17.95 -67.29
CA ALA A 487 5.19 16.79 -66.48
C ALA A 487 3.72 16.37 -66.73
N PRO A 488 3.44 15.08 -66.90
CA PRO A 488 2.07 14.58 -66.98
C PRO A 488 1.37 14.68 -65.62
N GLY A 489 0.04 14.51 -65.61
CA GLY A 489 -0.70 14.29 -64.35
C GLY A 489 -0.26 12.99 -63.69
N ASN A 490 -0.16 12.99 -62.37
CA ASN A 490 0.36 11.89 -61.56
C ASN A 490 -0.45 11.82 -60.25
N THR A 491 -1.02 10.65 -59.95
CA THR A 491 -1.79 10.43 -58.71
C THR A 491 -1.03 9.61 -57.68
N GLY A 492 -0.09 8.76 -58.11
CA GLY A 492 0.81 8.01 -57.23
C GLY A 492 2.08 8.79 -56.87
N PRO A 493 3.19 8.10 -56.50
CA PRO A 493 4.42 8.73 -56.05
C PRO A 493 4.99 9.73 -57.04
N ALA A 494 5.71 10.73 -56.54
CA ALA A 494 6.29 11.78 -57.37
C ALA A 494 7.12 11.19 -58.53
N ILE A 495 7.00 11.81 -59.70
CA ILE A 495 7.78 11.42 -60.88
C ILE A 495 9.27 11.54 -60.54
N SER A 496 10.00 10.43 -60.62
CA SER A 496 11.41 10.32 -60.26
C SER A 496 12.34 10.44 -61.47
N ASP A 497 11.86 10.11 -62.67
CA ASP A 497 12.68 10.20 -63.89
C ASP A 497 11.86 10.40 -65.19
N TYR A 498 12.57 10.74 -66.27
CA TYR A 498 12.07 10.70 -67.63
C TYR A 498 13.03 9.95 -68.55
N ASP A 499 12.50 8.97 -69.28
CA ASP A 499 13.22 8.39 -70.42
C ASP A 499 12.98 9.21 -71.67
N ILE A 500 14.01 9.34 -72.48
CA ILE A 500 13.97 10.10 -73.74
C ILE A 500 14.48 9.19 -74.84
N GLN A 501 13.73 9.09 -75.93
CA GLN A 501 14.20 8.41 -77.13
C GLN A 501 14.09 9.32 -78.34
N TYR A 502 15.03 9.19 -79.27
CA TYR A 502 15.07 9.98 -80.48
C TYR A 502 15.46 9.14 -81.69
N ARG A 503 15.09 9.61 -82.89
CA ARG A 503 15.49 9.00 -84.16
C ARG A 503 15.57 10.03 -85.26
N ALA A 504 16.38 9.77 -86.28
CA ALA A 504 16.20 10.46 -87.56
C ALA A 504 14.83 10.05 -88.15
N THR A 505 14.14 10.97 -88.81
CA THR A 505 12.82 10.70 -89.41
C THR A 505 12.90 9.48 -90.35
N GLY A 506 12.12 8.44 -90.04
CA GLY A 506 12.14 7.15 -90.77
C GLY A 506 13.14 6.09 -90.26
N GLY A 507 13.89 6.38 -89.20
CA GLY A 507 14.81 5.43 -88.54
C GLY A 507 14.23 4.69 -87.33
N ASN A 508 15.09 3.99 -86.59
CA ASN A 508 14.77 3.35 -85.30
C ASN A 508 15.05 4.32 -84.14
N PHE A 509 14.25 4.25 -83.08
CA PHE A 509 14.49 5.00 -81.85
C PHE A 509 15.77 4.54 -81.14
N THR A 510 16.48 5.52 -80.58
CA THR A 510 17.68 5.38 -79.76
C THR A 510 17.43 6.12 -78.46
N ASP A 511 17.77 5.51 -77.34
CA ASP A 511 17.61 6.13 -76.02
C ASP A 511 18.68 7.20 -75.80
N TRP A 512 18.26 8.33 -75.23
CA TRP A 512 19.12 9.42 -74.81
C TRP A 512 19.28 9.36 -73.28
N PRO A 513 20.52 9.36 -72.74
CA PRO A 513 20.73 9.36 -71.31
C PRO A 513 20.10 10.60 -70.66
N HIS A 514 19.19 10.34 -69.73
CA HIS A 514 18.55 11.34 -68.90
C HIS A 514 18.32 10.68 -67.54
N THR A 515 18.48 11.46 -66.47
CA THR A 515 18.24 11.02 -65.10
C THR A 515 17.66 12.18 -64.31
N GLY A 516 16.67 11.89 -63.47
CA GLY A 516 16.04 12.85 -62.59
C GLY A 516 14.88 13.60 -63.23
N THR A 517 14.39 14.61 -62.53
CA THR A 517 13.06 15.18 -62.77
C THR A 517 13.04 16.39 -63.70
N SER A 518 14.18 16.74 -64.31
CA SER A 518 14.27 17.81 -65.30
C SER A 518 13.28 17.56 -66.43
N THR A 519 12.50 18.58 -66.79
CA THR A 519 11.58 18.53 -67.94
C THR A 519 12.22 19.06 -69.24
N THR A 520 13.55 19.01 -69.28
CA THR A 520 14.38 19.44 -70.41
C THR A 520 15.54 18.50 -70.63
N ALA A 521 15.94 18.32 -71.89
CA ALA A 521 17.15 17.62 -72.26
C ALA A 521 17.77 18.21 -73.52
N THR A 522 19.09 18.07 -73.66
CA THR A 522 19.80 18.43 -74.89
C THR A 522 20.44 17.20 -75.49
N ILE A 523 19.87 16.73 -76.60
CA ILE A 523 20.40 15.60 -77.38
C ILE A 523 21.54 16.13 -78.24
N THR A 524 22.73 15.53 -78.18
CA THR A 524 23.92 16.02 -78.89
C THR A 524 24.46 15.03 -79.92
N SER A 525 25.55 15.41 -80.60
CA SER A 525 26.25 14.56 -81.58
C SER A 525 25.38 14.12 -82.76
N LEU A 526 24.39 14.95 -83.11
CA LEU A 526 23.47 14.69 -84.22
C LEU A 526 24.08 15.11 -85.55
N MET A 527 23.69 14.41 -86.61
CA MET A 527 24.07 14.79 -87.97
C MET A 527 23.45 16.16 -88.28
N SER A 528 24.22 17.06 -88.89
CA SER A 528 23.71 18.34 -89.38
C SER A 528 22.71 18.14 -90.52
N GLU A 529 21.82 19.11 -90.72
CA GLU A 529 20.83 19.10 -91.81
C GLU A 529 19.90 17.86 -91.80
N THR A 530 19.69 17.25 -90.63
CA THR A 530 18.92 16.01 -90.46
C THR A 530 17.67 16.26 -89.61
N SER A 531 16.52 15.72 -90.03
CA SER A 531 15.27 15.80 -89.25
C SER A 531 15.18 14.66 -88.26
N TYR A 532 14.76 14.99 -87.04
CA TYR A 532 14.65 14.09 -85.91
C TYR A 532 13.28 14.14 -85.27
N GLU A 533 12.86 12.99 -84.73
CA GLU A 533 11.68 12.80 -83.89
C GLU A 533 12.14 12.45 -82.47
N VAL A 534 11.51 13.05 -81.46
CA VAL A 534 11.82 12.83 -80.05
C VAL A 534 10.55 12.46 -79.27
N GLN A 535 10.63 11.46 -78.41
CA GLN A 535 9.58 11.07 -77.48
C GLN A 535 10.15 11.02 -76.06
N VAL A 536 9.26 11.27 -75.11
CA VAL A 536 9.53 11.26 -73.67
C VAL A 536 8.46 10.44 -72.95
N ARG A 537 8.83 9.69 -71.92
CA ARG A 537 7.91 9.07 -70.95
C ARG A 537 8.41 9.35 -69.53
N ALA A 538 7.48 9.45 -68.60
CA ALA A 538 7.75 9.66 -67.17
C ALA A 538 7.76 8.33 -66.40
N THR A 539 8.57 8.26 -65.35
CA THR A 539 8.67 7.15 -64.39
C THR A 539 8.49 7.69 -62.97
N ASN A 540 7.71 7.00 -62.15
CA ASN A 540 7.72 7.18 -60.69
C ASN A 540 8.24 5.90 -60.01
N ASP A 541 8.21 5.86 -58.69
CA ASP A 541 8.72 4.73 -57.90
C ASP A 541 7.91 3.44 -58.05
N GLU A 542 6.79 3.47 -58.78
CA GLU A 542 5.94 2.31 -58.99
C GLU A 542 6.08 1.73 -60.41
N ASP A 543 5.91 2.56 -61.45
CA ASP A 543 6.02 2.11 -62.84
C ASP A 543 6.24 3.29 -63.83
N THR A 544 6.44 2.95 -65.12
CA THR A 544 6.73 3.89 -66.20
C THR A 544 5.52 4.08 -67.12
N SER A 545 5.23 5.34 -67.45
CA SER A 545 4.19 5.72 -68.41
C SER A 545 4.49 5.28 -69.86
N GLY A 546 3.47 5.35 -70.74
CA GLY A 546 3.68 5.19 -72.18
C GLY A 546 4.41 6.37 -72.84
N TRP A 547 5.14 6.13 -73.93
CA TRP A 547 5.83 7.16 -74.72
C TRP A 547 4.89 8.23 -75.29
N SER A 548 5.19 9.52 -75.07
CA SER A 548 4.48 10.68 -75.66
C SER A 548 4.44 10.66 -77.19
N PRO A 549 3.54 11.44 -77.84
CA PRO A 549 3.62 11.65 -79.29
C PRO A 549 4.93 12.34 -79.66
N SER A 550 5.43 12.16 -80.88
CA SER A 550 6.73 12.70 -81.30
C SER A 550 6.73 14.23 -81.41
N GLY A 551 7.70 14.88 -80.77
CA GLY A 551 8.16 16.23 -81.10
C GLY A 551 9.19 16.18 -82.24
N ASN A 552 9.25 17.20 -83.09
CA ASN A 552 10.07 17.17 -84.31
C ASN A 552 11.03 18.37 -84.39
N GLY A 553 12.27 18.16 -84.86
CA GLY A 553 13.23 19.23 -85.11
C GLY A 553 14.28 18.87 -86.18
N THR A 554 14.78 19.86 -86.92
CA THR A 554 15.76 19.66 -88.01
C THR A 554 17.05 20.40 -87.71
N THR A 555 18.18 19.68 -87.61
CA THR A 555 19.48 20.28 -87.27
C THR A 555 20.01 21.17 -88.40
N SER A 556 20.74 22.23 -88.05
CA SER A 556 21.37 23.18 -88.99
C SER A 556 22.88 22.88 -89.18
N ARG A 557 23.70 23.77 -89.75
CA ARG A 557 25.14 23.52 -90.01
C ARG A 557 26.05 24.03 -88.86
N PRO A 558 27.09 23.29 -88.40
CA PRO A 558 27.86 23.67 -87.19
C PRO A 558 28.79 24.87 -87.33
N ALA A 559 28.95 25.62 -86.23
CA ALA A 559 30.02 26.60 -85.98
C ALA A 559 30.98 26.08 -84.87
N PRO A 560 32.27 26.46 -84.82
CA PRO A 560 33.32 25.69 -84.10
C PRO A 560 33.60 26.10 -82.63
N GLY A 561 33.60 25.10 -81.71
CA GLY A 561 34.59 24.74 -80.65
C GLY A 561 34.89 25.64 -79.41
N PHE A 562 34.66 25.12 -78.21
CA PHE A 562 34.67 25.75 -76.86
C PHE A 562 35.83 26.70 -76.50
N ALA A 563 35.40 27.80 -75.88
CA ALA A 563 36.19 28.88 -75.34
C ALA A 563 35.61 29.24 -73.94
N PRO A 564 36.06 30.32 -73.27
CA PRO A 564 35.87 30.59 -71.84
C PRO A 564 34.42 30.47 -71.33
N VAL A 565 34.23 30.30 -69.99
CA VAL A 565 32.90 30.44 -69.34
C VAL A 565 32.22 31.65 -69.95
N ASP A 566 31.15 31.44 -70.68
CA ASP A 566 30.45 32.51 -71.37
C ASP A 566 29.35 33.08 -70.45
N GLN A 567 28.81 34.23 -70.86
CA GLN A 567 27.76 34.92 -70.13
C GLN A 567 26.55 34.01 -69.81
N ASN A 568 26.20 33.06 -70.68
CA ASN A 568 25.00 32.24 -70.49
C ASN A 568 25.21 31.11 -69.47
N ALA A 569 26.40 30.50 -69.47
CA ALA A 569 26.77 29.52 -68.45
C ALA A 569 26.86 30.17 -67.06
N PHE A 570 27.46 31.36 -66.98
CA PHE A 570 27.50 32.14 -65.75
C PHE A 570 26.08 32.56 -65.32
N ASN A 571 25.25 33.08 -66.23
CA ASN A 571 23.87 33.46 -65.93
C ASN A 571 23.06 32.30 -65.37
N THR A 572 23.22 31.09 -65.89
CA THR A 572 22.51 29.90 -65.36
C THR A 572 22.96 29.56 -63.94
N PHE A 573 24.25 29.69 -63.65
CA PHE A 573 24.81 29.39 -62.34
C PHE A 573 24.41 30.41 -61.26
N VAL A 574 24.35 31.70 -61.60
CA VAL A 574 24.02 32.78 -60.65
C VAL A 574 22.53 33.14 -60.63
N THR A 575 21.69 32.52 -61.48
CA THR A 575 20.25 32.84 -61.48
C THR A 575 19.66 32.56 -60.12
N ASP A 576 18.94 33.55 -59.59
CA ASP A 576 18.29 33.51 -58.28
C ASP A 576 19.31 33.30 -57.15
N LYS A 577 20.55 33.78 -57.27
CA LYS A 577 21.55 33.74 -56.18
C LYS A 577 21.80 35.12 -55.62
N ILE A 578 22.19 35.17 -54.35
CA ILE A 578 22.66 36.40 -53.70
C ILE A 578 24.17 36.32 -53.56
N LEU A 579 24.89 37.27 -54.15
CA LEU A 579 26.32 37.49 -53.92
C LEU A 579 26.50 38.55 -52.86
N SER A 580 27.22 38.20 -51.81
CA SER A 580 27.44 39.06 -50.66
C SER A 580 28.93 39.39 -50.49
N VAL A 581 29.25 40.68 -50.34
CA VAL A 581 30.62 41.21 -50.20
C VAL A 581 30.62 42.32 -49.15
N GLU A 582 31.72 42.55 -48.41
CA GLU A 582 31.77 43.36 -47.17
C GLU A 582 31.01 44.71 -47.11
N SER A 583 30.62 45.32 -48.22
CA SER A 583 29.88 46.59 -48.27
C SER A 583 28.64 46.59 -49.19
N TYR A 584 28.36 45.50 -49.92
CA TYR A 584 27.31 45.43 -50.94
C TYR A 584 26.74 44.01 -51.06
N TYR A 585 25.45 43.88 -51.33
CA TYR A 585 24.88 42.63 -51.84
C TYR A 585 24.33 42.83 -53.24
N ILE A 586 24.41 41.77 -54.03
CA ILE A 586 23.96 41.73 -55.42
C ILE A 586 23.01 40.55 -55.55
N GLU A 587 21.74 40.84 -55.80
CA GLU A 587 20.74 39.83 -56.14
C GLU A 587 20.72 39.62 -57.65
N PHE A 588 20.99 38.40 -58.11
CA PHE A 588 21.00 38.06 -59.52
C PHE A 588 19.60 37.64 -59.97
N LEU A 589 18.91 38.55 -60.67
CA LEU A 589 17.57 38.33 -61.18
C LEU A 589 17.59 37.69 -62.57
N SER A 590 16.53 36.96 -62.89
CA SER A 590 16.32 36.39 -64.23
C SER A 590 16.49 37.45 -65.34
N ALA A 591 17.16 37.06 -66.43
CA ALA A 591 17.51 37.88 -67.61
C ALA A 591 18.75 38.79 -67.51
N GLY A 592 19.73 38.49 -66.66
CA GLY A 592 21.03 39.19 -66.68
C GLY A 592 20.95 40.60 -66.09
N ARG A 593 20.06 40.78 -65.12
CA ARG A 593 19.92 42.00 -64.33
C ARG A 593 20.22 41.71 -62.87
N PHE A 594 20.61 42.73 -62.15
CA PHE A 594 20.75 42.67 -60.71
C PHE A 594 20.27 43.95 -60.06
N GLU A 595 19.95 43.85 -58.78
CA GLU A 595 19.67 45.01 -57.92
C GLU A 595 20.75 45.11 -56.85
N GLU A 596 21.39 46.29 -56.79
CA GLU A 596 22.34 46.63 -55.73
C GLU A 596 21.58 47.30 -54.59
N ASN A 597 21.64 46.71 -53.40
CA ASN A 597 21.01 47.25 -52.18
C ASN A 597 19.51 47.63 -52.36
N ASN A 598 18.77 46.90 -53.21
CA ASN A 598 17.38 47.21 -53.60
C ASN A 598 17.12 48.62 -54.15
N ALA A 599 18.16 49.35 -54.56
CA ALA A 599 18.05 50.78 -54.86
C ALA A 599 18.34 51.14 -56.32
N TYR A 600 19.14 50.32 -57.03
CA TYR A 600 19.59 50.65 -58.38
C TYR A 600 19.56 49.42 -59.30
N PRO A 601 18.61 49.34 -60.25
CA PRO A 601 18.63 48.30 -61.27
C PRO A 601 19.78 48.55 -62.26
N GLY A 602 20.54 47.51 -62.54
CA GLY A 602 21.68 47.57 -63.47
C GLY A 602 21.73 46.37 -64.42
N SER A 603 22.38 46.58 -65.56
CA SER A 603 22.78 45.48 -66.45
C SER A 603 24.26 45.17 -66.24
N TYR A 604 24.64 43.91 -66.46
CA TYR A 604 26.03 43.50 -66.39
C TYR A 604 26.52 42.82 -67.65
N THR A 605 27.83 42.95 -67.87
CA THR A 605 28.54 42.19 -68.89
C THR A 605 29.69 41.44 -68.26
N PHE A 606 29.75 40.13 -68.51
CA PHE A 606 30.80 39.22 -68.10
C PHE A 606 31.82 39.09 -69.22
N SER A 607 33.09 39.34 -68.90
CA SER A 607 34.22 39.12 -69.80
C SER A 607 35.21 38.19 -69.13
N ASN A 608 35.38 37.00 -69.70
CA ASN A 608 36.34 36.04 -69.18
C ASN A 608 37.77 36.45 -69.57
N THR A 609 38.69 36.45 -68.61
CA THR A 609 40.10 36.85 -68.81
C THR A 609 41.09 35.70 -68.61
N GLY A 610 40.64 34.48 -68.28
CA GLY A 610 41.48 33.31 -68.05
C GLY A 610 40.71 32.08 -67.52
N SER A 611 41.41 30.98 -67.22
CA SER A 611 40.77 29.69 -66.91
C SER A 611 39.83 29.72 -65.68
N ASN A 612 40.06 30.62 -64.72
CA ASN A 612 39.32 30.73 -63.46
C ASN A 612 38.98 32.19 -63.07
N THR A 613 39.10 33.16 -64.00
CA THR A 613 38.93 34.61 -63.71
C THR A 613 37.97 35.26 -64.71
N GLY A 614 37.00 36.00 -64.20
CA GLY A 614 36.04 36.77 -64.99
C GLY A 614 35.89 38.20 -64.50
N ILE A 615 35.88 39.17 -65.41
CA ILE A 615 35.62 40.58 -65.12
C ILE A 615 34.16 40.89 -65.43
N PHE A 616 33.42 41.24 -64.40
CA PHE A 616 32.08 41.80 -64.43
C PHE A 616 32.16 43.32 -64.60
N THR A 617 31.36 43.89 -65.49
CA THR A 617 31.20 45.35 -65.63
C THR A 617 29.74 45.72 -65.42
N GLN A 618 29.46 46.52 -64.40
CA GLN A 618 28.19 47.16 -64.08
C GLN A 618 28.03 48.43 -64.90
N ASN A 619 26.89 48.54 -65.59
CA ASN A 619 26.41 49.78 -66.19
C ASN A 619 25.15 50.23 -65.43
N TYR A 620 25.22 51.36 -64.72
CA TYR A 620 24.04 51.95 -64.07
C TYR A 620 23.13 52.61 -65.12
N ASP A 621 21.84 52.25 -65.11
CA ASP A 621 20.82 52.87 -65.96
C ASP A 621 20.39 54.25 -65.40
N GLY A 622 21.29 55.24 -65.50
CA GLY A 622 20.97 56.66 -65.45
C GLY A 622 20.54 57.27 -64.10
N GLY A 623 21.48 57.91 -63.39
CA GLY A 623 21.17 58.90 -62.34
C GLY A 623 22.35 59.34 -61.48
N HIS A 624 22.76 60.61 -61.60
CA HIS A 624 23.75 61.41 -60.84
C HIS A 624 25.20 60.93 -60.63
N LEU A 625 25.55 59.64 -60.80
CA LEU A 625 26.93 59.14 -60.74
C LEU A 625 27.26 58.30 -61.98
N GLY A 626 27.15 58.90 -63.17
CA GLY A 626 27.53 58.22 -64.43
C GLY A 626 28.94 57.64 -64.35
N GLY A 627 29.03 56.33 -64.20
CA GLY A 627 30.28 55.58 -64.04
C GLY A 627 30.03 54.09 -64.23
N THR A 628 31.01 53.39 -64.78
CA THR A 628 31.05 51.93 -64.85
C THR A 628 31.75 51.39 -63.62
N CYS A 629 31.18 50.38 -62.95
CA CYS A 629 31.92 49.64 -61.95
C CYS A 629 32.40 48.30 -62.53
N THR A 630 33.68 47.98 -62.38
CA THR A 630 34.25 46.69 -62.79
C THR A 630 34.57 45.85 -61.56
N ILE A 631 34.04 44.63 -61.49
CA ILE A 631 34.29 43.63 -60.46
C ILE A 631 35.00 42.44 -61.10
N GLU A 632 36.29 42.27 -60.82
CA GLU A 632 37.05 41.08 -61.24
C GLU A 632 36.87 39.98 -60.20
N MET A 633 36.29 38.83 -60.59
CA MET A 633 36.09 37.66 -59.74
C MET A 633 37.04 36.55 -60.14
N THR A 634 37.71 35.95 -59.17
CA THR A 634 38.52 34.73 -59.33
C THR A 634 37.90 33.62 -58.49
N PHE A 635 37.48 32.55 -59.15
CA PHE A 635 36.78 31.42 -58.54
C PHE A 635 37.78 30.45 -57.91
N SER A 636 37.65 30.18 -56.61
CA SER A 636 38.43 29.16 -55.89
C SER A 636 37.65 27.84 -55.73
N SER A 637 36.31 27.91 -55.74
CA SER A 637 35.39 26.77 -55.82
C SER A 637 34.15 27.16 -56.64
N THR A 638 33.13 26.29 -56.67
CA THR A 638 31.82 26.61 -57.26
C THR A 638 31.00 27.60 -56.44
N THR A 639 31.31 27.86 -55.17
CA THR A 639 30.51 28.75 -54.28
C THR A 639 31.33 29.86 -53.62
N THR A 640 32.66 29.81 -53.74
CA THR A 640 33.59 30.75 -53.08
C THR A 640 34.65 31.28 -54.05
N GLY A 641 35.16 32.47 -53.77
CA GLY A 641 36.29 33.03 -54.50
C GLY A 641 36.79 34.34 -53.91
N THR A 642 37.66 35.02 -54.65
CA THR A 642 38.11 36.38 -54.34
C THR A 642 37.62 37.36 -55.40
N LEU A 643 37.37 38.61 -55.05
CA LEU A 643 37.02 39.65 -56.00
C LEU A 643 37.78 40.95 -55.77
N ARG A 644 37.89 41.77 -56.82
CA ARG A 644 38.43 43.14 -56.79
C ARG A 644 37.44 44.06 -57.49
N ALA A 645 37.03 45.15 -56.85
CA ALA A 645 36.08 46.10 -57.41
C ALA A 645 36.74 47.46 -57.70
N LYS A 646 36.32 48.11 -58.79
CA LYS A 646 36.70 49.46 -59.18
C LYS A 646 35.48 50.21 -59.71
N CYS A 647 34.93 51.14 -58.92
CA CYS A 647 33.78 51.97 -59.30
C CYS A 647 34.17 53.45 -59.44
N GLY A 648 33.82 54.11 -60.55
CA GLY A 648 34.03 55.55 -60.71
C GLY A 648 35.49 56.02 -60.65
N SER A 649 35.72 57.29 -60.25
CA SER A 649 37.06 57.91 -60.14
C SER A 649 37.70 57.82 -58.75
N GLU A 650 36.98 57.32 -57.74
CA GLU A 650 37.47 57.21 -56.35
C GLU A 650 37.12 55.84 -55.76
N GLN A 651 38.11 55.27 -55.06
CA GLN A 651 38.16 53.95 -54.39
C GLN A 651 38.43 52.72 -55.29
N ASN A 652 39.72 52.46 -55.51
CA ASN A 652 40.25 51.14 -55.82
C ASN A 652 40.24 50.28 -54.54
N TYR A 653 39.56 49.14 -54.55
CA TYR A 653 39.80 48.09 -53.55
C TYR A 653 40.96 47.22 -54.05
N ASP A 654 42.21 47.67 -53.83
CA ASP A 654 43.41 46.94 -54.29
C ASP A 654 43.63 45.61 -53.52
N SER A 655 42.87 45.37 -52.45
CA SER A 655 42.88 44.13 -51.65
C SER A 655 41.73 43.20 -52.07
N PRO A 656 42.01 41.93 -52.45
CA PRO A 656 40.96 40.96 -52.76
C PRO A 656 39.99 40.81 -51.59
N GLN A 657 38.69 40.89 -51.88
CA GLN A 657 37.61 40.64 -50.92
C GLN A 657 37.11 39.21 -51.13
N GLU A 658 36.90 38.45 -50.05
CA GLU A 658 36.29 37.12 -50.15
C GLU A 658 34.78 37.24 -50.38
N TRP A 659 34.21 36.34 -51.18
CA TRP A 659 32.80 36.37 -51.54
C TRP A 659 32.17 34.98 -51.54
N ARG A 660 30.84 34.93 -51.35
CA ARG A 660 30.01 33.71 -51.40
C ARG A 660 28.71 33.91 -52.18
N PHE A 661 28.25 32.86 -52.84
CA PHE A 661 26.87 32.76 -53.34
C PHE A 661 26.02 32.01 -52.31
N SER A 662 24.90 32.60 -51.89
CA SER A 662 23.84 31.93 -51.13
C SER A 662 22.61 31.75 -52.01
N ASP A 663 21.81 30.72 -51.69
CA ASP A 663 20.47 30.55 -52.23
C ASP A 663 19.60 31.78 -51.86
N PRO A 664 18.60 32.09 -52.70
CA PRO A 664 17.63 33.12 -52.35
C PRO A 664 16.74 32.56 -51.23
N PRO A 665 16.28 33.39 -50.27
CA PRO A 665 15.44 32.91 -49.18
C PRO A 665 14.19 32.20 -49.71
N ASP A 666 13.82 31.05 -49.13
CA ASP A 666 12.52 30.42 -49.40
C ASP A 666 11.47 31.08 -48.50
N PRO A 667 10.53 31.88 -49.04
CA PRO A 667 9.66 32.73 -48.22
C PRO A 667 8.58 31.97 -47.43
N ASN A 668 8.62 30.64 -47.35
CA ASN A 668 7.57 29.83 -46.73
C ASN A 668 8.06 28.72 -45.79
N ALA A 669 9.36 28.51 -45.59
CA ALA A 669 9.87 27.39 -44.79
C ALA A 669 11.06 27.79 -43.91
N PHE A 670 11.16 27.19 -42.72
CA PHE A 670 12.29 27.44 -41.84
C PHE A 670 13.58 26.83 -42.40
N ASN A 671 14.66 27.60 -42.53
CA ASN A 671 15.92 27.17 -43.14
C ASN A 671 17.13 27.25 -42.18
N ILE A 672 17.98 26.21 -42.18
CA ILE A 672 19.26 26.22 -41.46
C ILE A 672 20.42 26.05 -42.44
N GLU A 673 21.17 27.12 -42.67
CA GLU A 673 22.37 27.08 -43.51
C GLU A 673 23.62 26.75 -42.67
N VAL A 674 24.27 25.61 -42.94
CA VAL A 674 25.53 25.22 -42.28
C VAL A 674 26.74 25.58 -43.15
N ILE A 675 27.66 26.36 -42.58
CA ILE A 675 28.90 26.79 -43.23
C ILE A 675 30.10 26.14 -42.55
N TRP A 676 30.85 25.36 -43.33
CA TRP A 676 32.05 24.68 -42.87
C TRP A 676 33.27 25.60 -42.86
N VAL A 677 33.94 25.67 -41.71
CA VAL A 677 35.15 26.46 -41.52
C VAL A 677 36.37 25.54 -41.41
N GLY A 678 37.28 25.65 -42.37
CA GLY A 678 38.51 24.87 -42.44
C GLY A 678 38.43 23.72 -43.45
N SER A 679 38.98 22.56 -43.09
CA SER A 679 38.96 21.37 -43.95
C SER A 679 37.57 20.78 -44.04
N GLU A 680 37.19 20.34 -45.24
CA GLU A 680 35.93 19.65 -45.46
C GLU A 680 35.81 18.41 -44.55
N PRO A 681 34.72 18.27 -43.78
CA PRO A 681 34.54 17.16 -42.86
C PRO A 681 34.29 15.85 -43.62
N SER A 682 34.49 14.72 -42.94
CA SER A 682 34.23 13.40 -43.53
C SER A 682 32.76 13.22 -43.92
N ALA A 683 32.47 12.31 -44.86
CA ALA A 683 31.09 12.02 -45.28
C ALA A 683 30.18 11.60 -44.11
N ALA A 684 30.72 10.97 -43.06
CA ALA A 684 29.96 10.59 -41.88
C ALA A 684 29.52 11.82 -41.06
N HIS A 685 30.43 12.78 -40.85
CA HIS A 685 30.08 14.05 -40.18
C HIS A 685 29.10 14.86 -41.02
N GLN A 686 29.31 14.96 -42.34
CA GLN A 686 28.37 15.66 -43.24
C GLN A 686 26.96 15.05 -43.16
N ALA A 687 26.85 13.72 -43.22
CA ALA A 687 25.57 13.04 -43.12
C ALA A 687 24.89 13.27 -41.76
N ALA A 688 25.64 13.27 -40.66
CA ALA A 688 25.09 13.51 -39.32
C ALA A 688 24.61 14.97 -39.14
N PHE A 689 25.34 15.96 -39.64
CA PHE A 689 24.91 17.36 -39.63
C PHE A 689 23.66 17.59 -40.48
N ASN A 690 23.63 17.05 -41.70
CA ASN A 690 22.48 17.17 -42.59
C ASN A 690 21.23 16.52 -41.97
N ALA A 691 21.40 15.41 -41.24
CA ALA A 691 20.31 14.78 -40.49
C ALA A 691 19.79 15.67 -39.35
N ALA A 692 20.68 16.38 -38.64
CA ALA A 692 20.30 17.34 -37.61
C ALA A 692 19.55 18.56 -38.20
N VAL A 693 20.03 19.12 -39.30
CA VAL A 693 19.36 20.20 -40.06
C VAL A 693 17.95 19.78 -40.45
N THR A 694 17.85 18.66 -41.19
CA THR A 694 16.57 18.12 -41.64
C THR A 694 15.61 17.88 -40.47
N ARG A 695 16.14 17.42 -39.33
CA ARG A 695 15.34 17.16 -38.14
C ARG A 695 14.77 18.45 -37.55
N TRP A 696 15.58 19.51 -37.40
CA TRP A 696 15.11 20.79 -36.87
C TRP A 696 14.17 21.54 -37.83
N GLU A 697 14.46 21.56 -39.14
CA GLU A 697 13.58 22.12 -40.17
C GLU A 697 12.24 21.38 -40.25
N SER A 698 12.21 20.07 -39.95
CA SER A 698 10.94 19.33 -39.86
C SER A 698 10.10 19.70 -38.63
N ILE A 699 10.69 20.30 -37.61
CA ILE A 699 10.05 20.66 -36.34
C ILE A 699 9.60 22.12 -36.35
N ILE A 700 10.42 23.03 -36.85
CA ILE A 700 10.10 24.45 -36.94
C ILE A 700 9.41 24.67 -38.28
N THR A 701 8.12 24.98 -38.24
CA THR A 701 7.23 24.89 -39.42
C THR A 701 6.89 26.24 -40.03
N SER A 702 7.32 27.33 -39.41
CA SER A 702 7.15 28.68 -39.95
C SER A 702 8.50 29.30 -40.19
N ASP A 703 8.60 29.92 -41.36
CA ASP A 703 9.60 30.92 -41.72
C ASP A 703 9.64 32.07 -40.67
N ILE A 704 10.83 32.61 -40.44
CA ILE A 704 11.13 33.79 -39.63
C ILE A 704 11.69 34.88 -40.54
N PRO A 705 11.20 36.13 -40.45
CA PRO A 705 11.57 37.18 -41.41
C PRO A 705 13.07 37.32 -41.65
N ASP A 706 13.52 37.21 -42.89
CA ASP A 706 14.93 37.39 -43.27
C ASP A 706 15.57 38.65 -42.66
N VAL A 707 16.81 38.51 -42.20
CA VAL A 707 17.58 39.65 -41.69
C VAL A 707 18.89 39.78 -42.44
N PHE A 708 19.16 41.01 -42.90
CA PHE A 708 20.46 41.36 -43.44
C PHE A 708 21.48 41.51 -42.30
N VAL A 709 22.53 40.69 -42.34
CA VAL A 709 23.62 40.72 -41.36
C VAL A 709 24.87 41.29 -42.00
N SER A 710 25.57 42.15 -41.26
CA SER A 710 26.86 42.72 -41.62
C SER A 710 27.70 42.85 -40.37
N ALA A 711 28.45 41.80 -40.06
CA ALA A 711 29.30 41.68 -38.88
C ALA A 711 30.77 41.56 -39.30
N ASP A 712 31.65 42.37 -38.69
CA ASP A 712 33.11 42.25 -38.88
C ASP A 712 33.67 40.97 -38.23
N GLU A 713 34.94 40.68 -38.51
CA GLU A 713 35.74 39.47 -38.15
C GLU A 713 35.64 38.99 -36.69
N GLY A 714 35.05 39.77 -35.78
CA GLY A 714 34.93 39.45 -34.36
C GLY A 714 33.75 38.56 -33.97
N GLY A 715 32.78 38.32 -34.86
CA GLY A 715 31.53 37.60 -34.57
C GLY A 715 31.48 36.12 -34.96
N THR A 716 32.52 35.58 -35.60
CA THR A 716 32.50 34.26 -36.26
C THR A 716 33.67 33.35 -35.87
N ILE A 717 33.70 32.14 -36.43
CA ILE A 717 34.89 31.28 -36.39
C ILE A 717 35.96 31.86 -37.32
N ASP A 718 37.16 32.10 -36.77
CA ASP A 718 38.40 32.42 -37.51
C ASP A 718 38.38 33.66 -38.42
N GLY A 719 37.56 34.67 -38.11
CA GLY A 719 37.58 35.95 -38.83
C GLY A 719 36.83 35.95 -40.16
N ILE A 720 36.00 34.94 -40.42
CA ILE A 720 35.12 34.91 -41.59
C ILE A 720 34.03 35.97 -41.41
N LYS A 721 33.95 37.00 -42.24
CA LYS A 721 32.88 38.00 -42.11
C LYS A 721 31.52 37.41 -42.46
N VAL A 722 30.49 37.74 -41.68
CA VAL A 722 29.09 37.49 -42.06
C VAL A 722 28.58 38.71 -42.77
N PHE A 723 28.27 38.55 -44.05
CA PHE A 723 27.67 39.59 -44.87
C PHE A 723 26.59 38.96 -45.75
N GLY A 724 25.39 39.54 -45.76
CA GLY A 724 24.28 39.11 -46.63
C GLY A 724 22.94 38.96 -45.92
N LEU A 725 21.90 38.65 -46.70
CA LEU A 725 20.62 38.19 -46.17
C LEU A 725 20.82 36.80 -45.55
N VAL A 726 20.39 36.66 -44.31
CA VAL A 726 20.29 35.38 -43.62
C VAL A 726 18.82 35.01 -43.55
N ASP A 727 18.50 33.93 -44.26
CA ASP A 727 17.25 33.20 -44.19
C ASP A 727 17.28 32.37 -42.89
N ASP A 728 16.37 32.69 -41.97
CA ASP A 728 16.22 32.05 -40.65
C ASP A 728 17.45 31.95 -39.74
N LEU A 729 18.32 30.96 -39.95
CA LEU A 729 19.50 30.66 -39.13
C LEU A 729 20.71 30.21 -39.96
N GLN A 730 21.84 30.91 -39.81
CA GLN A 730 23.13 30.51 -40.37
C GLN A 730 24.09 30.00 -39.28
N ILE A 731 24.63 28.80 -39.44
CA ILE A 731 25.50 28.13 -38.47
C ILE A 731 26.90 27.94 -39.04
N TYR A 732 27.91 28.51 -38.39
CA TYR A 732 29.31 28.23 -38.71
C TYR A 732 29.79 27.02 -37.90
N ALA A 733 30.13 25.94 -38.60
CA ALA A 733 30.57 24.68 -38.01
C ALA A 733 32.06 24.42 -38.27
N ARG A 734 32.79 23.95 -37.25
CA ARG A 734 34.21 23.59 -37.34
C ARG A 734 34.55 22.32 -36.56
N LEU A 735 35.36 21.47 -37.17
CA LEU A 735 36.07 20.38 -36.51
C LEU A 735 37.52 20.81 -36.27
N ALA A 736 37.95 20.89 -35.01
CA ALA A 736 39.30 21.33 -34.64
C ALA A 736 39.84 20.53 -33.46
N ASN A 737 41.14 20.62 -33.18
CA ASN A 737 41.69 20.15 -31.90
C ASN A 737 41.60 21.32 -30.91
N ILE A 738 40.93 21.13 -29.76
CA ILE A 738 40.68 22.19 -28.77
C ILE A 738 41.65 22.02 -27.60
N ASP A 739 41.53 20.92 -26.85
CA ASP A 739 42.34 20.63 -25.67
C ASP A 739 42.77 19.16 -25.55
N GLY A 740 42.35 18.30 -26.49
CA GLY A 740 42.74 16.89 -26.52
C GLY A 740 41.71 15.99 -25.84
N PRO A 741 41.98 14.67 -25.69
CA PRO A 741 40.96 13.73 -25.26
C PRO A 741 40.49 13.95 -23.81
N GLY A 742 39.18 14.04 -23.60
CA GLY A 742 38.54 13.92 -22.30
C GLY A 742 38.31 15.23 -21.54
N GLU A 743 38.58 16.39 -22.15
CA GLU A 743 38.35 17.72 -21.54
C GLU A 743 37.12 18.43 -22.13
N THR A 744 37.22 19.14 -23.26
CA THR A 744 36.12 19.93 -23.84
C THR A 744 35.63 19.32 -25.16
N LEU A 745 34.40 18.77 -25.15
CA LEU A 745 33.82 18.18 -26.36
C LEU A 745 33.60 19.23 -27.48
N GLY A 746 33.36 20.49 -27.10
CA GLY A 746 33.23 21.61 -28.04
C GLY A 746 32.63 22.90 -27.45
N SER A 747 32.16 23.81 -28.32
CA SER A 747 31.31 24.95 -27.96
C SER A 747 30.20 25.20 -29.00
N ALA A 748 28.99 25.52 -28.54
CA ALA A 748 27.85 25.83 -29.41
C ALA A 748 26.97 26.95 -28.83
N GLY A 749 26.35 27.73 -29.70
CA GLY A 749 25.39 28.74 -29.30
C GLY A 749 25.21 29.86 -30.31
N PRO A 750 24.23 30.75 -30.07
CA PRO A 750 23.98 31.89 -30.93
C PRO A 750 25.05 32.98 -30.74
N ARG A 751 25.39 33.63 -31.84
CA ARG A 751 26.30 34.77 -31.91
C ARG A 751 25.55 36.07 -32.18
N GLU A 752 24.54 36.02 -33.04
CA GLU A 752 23.68 37.15 -33.37
C GLU A 752 22.21 36.79 -33.11
N MET A 753 21.45 37.75 -32.59
CA MET A 753 20.04 37.59 -32.23
C MET A 753 19.21 38.68 -32.90
N ARG A 754 18.01 38.34 -33.35
CA ARG A 754 17.02 39.27 -33.92
C ARG A 754 16.61 40.28 -32.86
N GLU A 755 16.56 41.56 -33.24
CA GLU A 755 16.26 42.62 -32.29
C GLU A 755 14.85 42.50 -31.70
N GLN A 756 13.85 42.17 -32.52
CA GLN A 756 12.45 42.09 -32.09
C GLN A 756 12.09 40.76 -31.44
N SER A 757 12.27 39.64 -32.16
CA SER A 757 11.88 38.32 -31.67
C SER A 757 12.85 37.74 -30.65
N LYS A 758 14.09 38.26 -30.59
CA LYS A 758 15.20 37.67 -29.81
C LYS A 758 15.46 36.21 -30.17
N LEU A 759 15.14 35.80 -31.40
CA LEU A 759 15.52 34.51 -31.95
C LEU A 759 16.91 34.63 -32.62
N PRO A 760 17.73 33.57 -32.62
CA PRO A 760 19.02 33.53 -33.32
C PRO A 760 18.95 33.89 -34.80
N ILE A 761 20.04 34.48 -35.32
CA ILE A 761 20.28 34.73 -36.76
C ILE A 761 21.56 34.01 -37.19
N VAL A 762 22.63 34.17 -36.42
CA VAL A 762 23.93 33.54 -36.68
C VAL A 762 24.33 32.77 -35.45
N ALA A 763 24.77 31.53 -35.63
CA ALA A 763 25.27 30.68 -34.57
C ALA A 763 26.61 30.03 -34.94
N ARG A 764 27.26 29.47 -33.92
CA ARG A 764 28.56 28.81 -34.03
C ARG A 764 28.51 27.44 -33.38
N MET A 765 29.21 26.48 -33.98
CA MET A 765 29.48 25.14 -33.43
C MET A 765 30.95 24.78 -33.69
N THR A 766 31.69 24.41 -32.65
CA THR A 766 33.07 23.91 -32.75
C THR A 766 33.20 22.62 -31.95
N PHE A 767 33.76 21.57 -32.55
CA PHE A 767 33.93 20.27 -31.88
C PHE A 767 35.39 19.84 -31.80
N ASP A 768 35.80 19.26 -30.67
CA ASP A 768 37.13 18.68 -30.52
C ASP A 768 37.24 17.33 -31.24
N THR A 769 37.95 17.33 -32.36
CA THR A 769 38.30 16.14 -33.14
C THR A 769 38.96 15.02 -32.34
N SER A 770 39.60 15.33 -31.22
CA SER A 770 40.25 14.35 -30.33
C SER A 770 39.24 13.56 -29.49
N ASP A 771 38.02 14.07 -29.32
CA ASP A 771 36.93 13.42 -28.58
C ASP A 771 35.94 12.68 -29.49
N LEU A 772 35.89 13.00 -30.79
CA LEU A 772 34.93 12.44 -31.73
C LEU A 772 35.32 11.05 -32.28
N GLY A 773 36.55 10.59 -32.05
CA GLY A 773 37.10 9.39 -32.68
C GLY A 773 36.36 8.08 -32.37
N ASP A 774 35.66 8.02 -31.23
CA ASP A 774 34.94 6.84 -30.76
C ASP A 774 33.42 6.89 -30.99
N PHE A 775 32.90 7.96 -31.62
CA PHE A 775 31.46 8.12 -31.85
C PHE A 775 30.98 7.29 -33.04
N THR A 776 29.85 6.57 -32.88
CA THR A 776 29.13 5.99 -34.02
C THR A 776 28.41 7.08 -34.82
N LEU A 777 27.95 6.77 -36.04
CA LEU A 777 27.19 7.72 -36.84
C LEU A 777 25.91 8.20 -36.11
N GLU A 778 25.23 7.29 -35.42
CA GLU A 778 24.02 7.58 -34.64
C GLU A 778 24.34 8.49 -33.45
N ALA A 779 25.47 8.26 -32.76
CA ALA A 779 25.92 9.13 -31.67
C ALA A 779 26.31 10.53 -32.18
N LEU A 780 26.91 10.62 -33.37
CA LEU A 780 27.19 11.91 -34.03
C LEU A 780 25.90 12.65 -34.41
N GLN A 781 24.86 11.94 -34.85
CA GLN A 781 23.56 12.54 -35.16
C GLN A 781 22.92 13.15 -33.92
N ASP A 782 22.88 12.43 -32.81
CA ASP A 782 22.31 12.93 -31.55
C ASP A 782 23.15 14.10 -31.00
N LEU A 783 24.49 14.01 -31.07
CA LEU A 783 25.39 15.10 -30.69
C LEU A 783 25.11 16.38 -31.51
N TYR A 784 25.09 16.29 -32.84
CA TYR A 784 24.87 17.48 -33.67
C TYR A 784 23.45 18.02 -33.56
N LEU A 785 22.45 17.15 -33.35
CA LEU A 785 21.08 17.56 -33.08
C LEU A 785 20.99 18.36 -31.76
N HIS A 786 21.60 17.83 -30.69
CA HIS A 786 21.69 18.49 -29.38
C HIS A 786 22.29 19.89 -29.49
N GLU A 787 23.50 19.98 -30.06
CA GLU A 787 24.24 21.23 -30.12
C GLU A 787 23.59 22.28 -31.02
N MET A 788 22.95 21.84 -32.10
CA MET A 788 22.16 22.73 -32.96
C MET A 788 20.92 23.27 -32.20
N GLY A 789 20.40 22.53 -31.22
CA GLY A 789 19.39 23.03 -30.27
C GLY A 789 19.88 24.23 -29.46
N HIS A 790 21.13 24.23 -29.03
CA HIS A 790 21.74 25.41 -28.38
C HIS A 790 21.89 26.58 -29.34
N CYS A 791 22.23 26.34 -30.61
CA CYS A 791 22.26 27.36 -31.67
C CYS A 791 20.88 28.00 -31.91
N LEU A 792 19.80 27.22 -31.78
CA LEU A 792 18.41 27.67 -31.91
C LEU A 792 17.91 28.47 -30.70
N GLY A 793 18.65 28.49 -29.59
CA GLY A 793 18.32 29.28 -28.40
C GLY A 793 17.96 28.44 -27.17
N ILE A 794 17.89 27.12 -27.27
CA ILE A 794 17.58 26.25 -26.13
C ILE A 794 18.74 26.34 -25.13
N GLY A 795 18.45 26.67 -23.87
CA GLY A 795 19.46 26.87 -22.84
C GLY A 795 20.22 28.21 -22.93
N THR A 796 20.41 28.74 -24.14
CA THR A 796 21.23 29.93 -24.40
C THR A 796 20.41 31.22 -24.38
N ALA A 797 19.18 31.20 -24.92
CA ALA A 797 18.28 32.36 -25.01
C ALA A 797 17.26 32.45 -23.86
N TRP A 798 17.17 31.43 -22.99
CA TRP A 798 16.19 31.40 -21.89
C TRP A 798 16.31 32.58 -20.92
N LYS A 799 17.53 32.94 -20.54
CA LYS A 799 17.79 34.05 -19.62
C LYS A 799 17.45 35.43 -20.20
N PRO A 800 17.94 35.83 -21.39
CA PRO A 800 17.58 37.13 -21.97
C PRO A 800 16.08 37.27 -22.27
N LEU A 801 15.38 36.16 -22.53
CA LEU A 801 13.92 36.15 -22.71
C LEU A 801 13.13 36.04 -21.39
N GLY A 802 13.81 35.96 -20.24
CA GLY A 802 13.18 35.87 -18.92
C GLY A 802 12.46 34.54 -18.66
N LEU A 803 12.72 33.52 -19.48
CA LEU A 803 12.20 32.16 -19.34
C LEU A 803 13.00 31.36 -18.30
N LEU A 804 14.28 31.71 -18.05
CA LEU A 804 15.06 31.15 -16.95
C LEU A 804 14.83 31.94 -15.65
N LYS A 805 14.44 31.24 -14.60
CA LYS A 805 14.24 31.80 -13.25
C LYS A 805 15.27 31.23 -12.28
N ASN A 806 15.71 32.09 -11.37
CA ASN A 806 16.72 31.81 -10.35
C ASN A 806 18.02 31.19 -10.92
N PRO A 807 18.69 31.86 -11.89
CA PRO A 807 19.93 31.36 -12.45
C PRO A 807 20.97 31.08 -11.35
N SER A 808 21.56 29.87 -11.42
CA SER A 808 22.56 29.35 -10.47
C SER A 808 23.92 30.02 -10.64
N ILE A 809 24.15 30.62 -11.81
CA ILE A 809 25.38 31.36 -12.11
C ILE A 809 25.10 32.84 -12.46
N LYS A 810 25.89 33.73 -11.86
CA LYS A 810 26.00 35.14 -12.29
C LYS A 810 27.34 35.34 -12.97
N TYR A 811 27.28 35.84 -14.20
CA TYR A 811 28.47 36.32 -14.89
C TYR A 811 28.80 37.72 -14.40
N GLN A 812 29.89 37.85 -13.65
CA GLN A 812 30.47 39.15 -13.33
C GLN A 812 31.52 39.44 -14.40
N PHE A 813 31.34 40.51 -15.18
CA PHE A 813 32.23 40.87 -16.30
C PHE A 813 32.33 39.83 -17.44
N PHE A 814 31.23 39.14 -17.76
CA PHE A 814 31.06 38.26 -18.94
C PHE A 814 31.99 37.05 -19.08
N ILE A 815 32.87 36.75 -18.12
CA ILE A 815 33.91 35.70 -18.32
C ILE A 815 34.03 34.74 -17.12
N ILE A 816 33.65 35.13 -15.89
CA ILE A 816 33.79 34.27 -14.71
C ILE A 816 32.38 33.99 -14.13
N PRO A 817 31.89 32.74 -14.19
CA PRO A 817 30.66 32.37 -13.51
C PRO A 817 30.92 32.36 -12.00
N ILE A 818 30.15 33.15 -11.26
CA ILE A 818 30.11 33.11 -9.80
C ILE A 818 28.85 32.37 -9.42
N GLU A 819 28.99 31.31 -8.64
CA GLU A 819 27.87 30.60 -8.06
C GLU A 819 27.05 31.55 -7.18
N VAL A 820 25.74 31.55 -7.40
CA VAL A 820 24.81 32.34 -6.60
C VAL A 820 23.94 31.39 -5.83
N ASP A 821 24.14 31.38 -4.52
CA ASP A 821 23.28 30.66 -3.60
C ASP A 821 21.87 31.30 -3.64
N GLY A 822 20.85 30.52 -3.99
CA GLY A 822 19.55 31.04 -4.42
C GLY A 822 18.44 30.00 -4.50
N ALA A 823 17.24 30.45 -4.87
CA ALA A 823 16.09 29.58 -5.09
C ALA A 823 16.31 28.64 -6.30
N ASP A 824 15.53 27.56 -6.37
CA ASP A 824 15.65 26.51 -7.38
C ASP A 824 15.61 27.04 -8.83
N THR A 825 16.65 26.76 -9.63
CA THR A 825 16.76 27.15 -11.05
C THR A 825 15.74 26.40 -11.91
N HIS A 826 14.95 27.12 -12.71
CA HIS A 826 13.93 26.49 -13.55
C HIS A 826 13.58 27.30 -14.79
N PHE A 827 13.05 26.61 -15.79
CA PHE A 827 12.43 27.19 -16.97
C PHE A 827 10.94 27.44 -16.70
N ALA A 828 10.44 28.57 -17.20
CA ALA A 828 9.12 29.13 -16.87
C ALA A 828 8.22 29.36 -18.09
N GLY A 829 8.54 28.79 -19.25
CA GLY A 829 7.68 28.82 -20.43
C GLY A 829 6.45 27.94 -20.27
N SER A 830 5.28 28.46 -20.62
CA SER A 830 3.99 27.79 -20.37
C SER A 830 3.82 26.51 -21.17
N SER A 831 4.26 26.50 -22.43
CA SER A 831 4.07 25.36 -23.32
C SER A 831 4.94 24.18 -22.90
N ALA A 832 6.19 24.44 -22.52
CA ALA A 832 7.08 23.41 -21.98
C ALA A 832 6.62 22.90 -20.61
N ILE A 833 6.03 23.77 -19.76
CA ILE A 833 5.44 23.34 -18.48
C ILE A 833 4.26 22.38 -18.72
N GLU A 834 3.39 22.66 -19.69
CA GLU A 834 2.27 21.78 -20.04
C GLU A 834 2.80 20.41 -20.51
N ALA A 835 3.74 20.39 -21.46
CA ALA A 835 4.37 19.15 -21.92
C ALA A 835 5.11 18.39 -20.80
N PHE A 836 5.77 19.10 -19.88
CA PHE A 836 6.43 18.49 -18.73
C PHE A 836 5.43 17.83 -17.79
N ASN A 837 4.28 18.46 -17.55
CA ASN A 837 3.21 17.90 -16.74
C ASN A 837 2.57 16.67 -17.40
N ASP A 838 2.33 16.72 -18.71
CA ASP A 838 1.82 15.59 -19.50
C ASP A 838 2.77 14.37 -19.47
N ALA A 839 4.08 14.61 -19.39
CA ALA A 839 5.09 13.58 -19.22
C ALA A 839 5.20 13.03 -17.78
N GLY A 840 4.38 13.51 -16.83
CA GLY A 840 4.36 13.09 -15.42
C GLY A 840 5.03 14.06 -14.42
N GLY A 841 5.35 15.28 -14.88
CA GLY A 841 6.12 16.28 -14.15
C GLY A 841 5.44 16.92 -12.94
N THR A 842 4.12 16.73 -12.78
CA THR A 842 3.36 17.26 -11.63
C THR A 842 3.90 16.78 -10.28
N ASN A 843 4.63 15.67 -10.26
CA ASN A 843 5.25 15.11 -9.05
C ASN A 843 6.57 15.80 -8.64
N TYR A 844 7.10 16.69 -9.48
CA TYR A 844 8.44 17.22 -9.32
C TYR A 844 8.50 18.69 -8.92
N ALA A 845 7.59 19.54 -9.40
CA ALA A 845 7.96 20.95 -9.51
C ALA A 845 6.84 22.01 -9.44
N ASP A 846 5.62 21.74 -8.95
CA ASP A 846 4.59 22.78 -8.72
C ASP A 846 4.42 23.80 -9.87
N GLY A 847 4.45 23.33 -11.13
CA GLY A 847 4.27 24.20 -12.31
C GLY A 847 5.53 24.90 -12.86
N LYS A 848 6.70 24.27 -12.78
CA LYS A 848 7.95 24.72 -13.44
C LYS A 848 8.73 23.55 -14.06
N VAL A 849 9.60 23.81 -15.03
CA VAL A 849 10.48 22.76 -15.60
C VAL A 849 11.89 22.87 -15.00
N PRO A 850 12.37 21.87 -14.25
CA PRO A 850 13.67 21.96 -13.56
C PRO A 850 14.88 22.06 -14.52
N VAL A 851 15.75 23.03 -14.25
CA VAL A 851 17.00 23.28 -15.01
C VAL A 851 18.21 22.93 -14.15
N GLU A 852 19.30 22.48 -14.77
CA GLU A 852 20.52 22.06 -14.09
C GLU A 852 21.17 23.23 -13.33
N ASN A 853 21.59 22.99 -12.08
CA ASN A 853 22.10 24.04 -11.20
C ASN A 853 23.41 23.68 -10.47
N GLU A 854 23.77 22.40 -10.31
CA GLU A 854 24.83 22.04 -9.35
C GLU A 854 25.66 20.79 -9.69
N LYS A 855 25.29 19.93 -10.66
CA LYS A 855 25.96 18.61 -10.81
C LYS A 855 26.47 18.19 -12.19
N GLY A 856 25.99 18.79 -13.28
CA GLY A 856 26.65 18.61 -14.57
C GLY A 856 27.92 19.48 -14.63
N GLY A 857 28.90 19.13 -15.46
CA GLY A 857 30.14 19.90 -15.61
C GLY A 857 29.91 21.39 -15.91
N VAL A 858 30.98 22.19 -15.89
CA VAL A 858 30.93 23.67 -15.95
C VAL A 858 30.14 24.26 -17.15
N GLY A 859 29.88 23.50 -18.22
CA GLY A 859 29.09 23.90 -19.38
C GLY A 859 27.57 23.62 -19.31
N THR A 860 27.07 22.90 -18.30
CA THR A 860 25.67 22.42 -18.30
C THR A 860 24.69 23.28 -17.49
N ARG A 861 25.20 24.05 -16.53
CA ARG A 861 24.38 24.82 -15.58
C ARG A 861 23.58 25.89 -16.31
N ASP A 862 22.35 26.10 -15.87
CA ASP A 862 21.40 27.11 -16.39
C ASP A 862 20.97 26.93 -17.86
N GLY A 863 21.53 25.96 -18.58
CA GLY A 863 21.30 25.75 -20.03
C GLY A 863 20.79 24.36 -20.42
N HIS A 864 20.73 23.42 -19.50
CA HIS A 864 20.26 22.05 -19.75
C HIS A 864 19.12 21.67 -18.81
N TRP A 865 18.33 20.69 -19.21
CA TRP A 865 17.38 20.07 -18.29
C TRP A 865 18.11 19.39 -17.14
N ARG A 866 17.47 19.41 -15.97
CA ARG A 866 18.10 18.86 -14.78
C ARG A 866 18.17 17.34 -14.87
N GLN A 867 19.38 16.81 -14.91
CA GLN A 867 19.63 15.35 -15.00
C GLN A 867 18.97 14.58 -13.85
N SER A 868 18.83 15.19 -12.66
CA SER A 868 18.14 14.59 -11.52
C SER A 868 16.62 14.46 -11.60
N VAL A 869 16.03 15.00 -12.65
CA VAL A 869 14.59 14.95 -12.93
C VAL A 869 14.32 14.18 -14.21
N PHE A 870 15.09 14.46 -15.26
CA PHE A 870 14.86 13.88 -16.57
C PHE A 870 15.57 12.52 -16.75
N GLY A 871 16.66 12.25 -16.00
CA GLY A 871 17.49 11.03 -16.11
C GLY A 871 18.19 10.94 -17.48
N PRO A 872 19.22 10.13 -17.74
CA PRO A 872 20.16 10.27 -18.89
C PRO A 872 19.59 10.00 -20.31
N HIS A 873 18.29 10.19 -20.54
CA HIS A 873 17.51 9.76 -21.68
C HIS A 873 16.60 10.86 -22.24
N GLU A 874 16.96 12.14 -22.09
CA GLU A 874 16.38 13.25 -22.85
C GLU A 874 17.51 13.96 -23.62
N LEU A 875 17.22 14.44 -24.84
CA LEU A 875 18.22 15.04 -25.72
C LEU A 875 18.98 16.19 -25.06
N MET A 876 18.31 17.18 -24.46
CA MET A 876 18.92 18.43 -23.95
C MET A 876 19.38 18.33 -22.48
N GLU A 877 19.84 17.14 -22.09
CA GLU A 877 20.63 16.92 -20.89
C GLU A 877 22.12 16.96 -21.21
N GLY A 878 22.96 17.20 -20.21
CA GLY A 878 24.42 17.20 -20.43
C GLY A 878 24.89 15.86 -21.02
N PHE A 879 25.43 15.90 -22.24
CA PHE A 879 25.88 14.73 -23.00
C PHE A 879 27.05 14.04 -22.28
N ALA A 880 26.85 12.78 -21.86
CA ALA A 880 27.80 12.02 -21.06
C ALA A 880 28.16 10.69 -21.73
N SER A 881 29.30 10.69 -22.44
CA SER A 881 30.08 9.51 -22.86
C SER A 881 29.80 8.86 -24.25
N PRO A 882 30.87 8.50 -25.01
CA PRO A 882 30.80 7.90 -26.37
C PRO A 882 30.32 6.43 -26.44
N SER A 883 29.93 5.79 -25.33
CA SER A 883 29.79 4.33 -25.26
C SER A 883 28.36 3.78 -25.12
N ALA A 884 27.34 4.63 -25.06
CA ALA A 884 25.95 4.19 -24.91
C ALA A 884 25.22 4.20 -26.26
N ALA A 885 24.87 3.01 -26.74
CA ALA A 885 23.92 2.76 -27.82
C ALA A 885 22.48 3.14 -27.45
N MET A 886 22.27 4.24 -26.73
CA MET A 886 20.96 4.74 -26.32
C MET A 886 20.71 6.08 -26.97
N ARG A 887 19.86 6.05 -28.00
CA ARG A 887 19.27 7.25 -28.61
C ARG A 887 18.69 8.16 -27.53
N GLN A 888 19.03 9.44 -27.58
CA GLN A 888 18.40 10.44 -26.72
C GLN A 888 17.17 11.03 -27.43
N PRO A 889 15.94 10.74 -26.97
CA PRO A 889 14.73 11.25 -27.61
C PRO A 889 14.65 12.78 -27.50
N LEU A 890 14.33 13.43 -28.61
CA LEU A 890 13.96 14.83 -28.63
C LEU A 890 12.52 14.97 -28.14
N SER A 891 12.35 15.29 -26.86
CA SER A 891 11.04 15.24 -26.21
C SER A 891 10.12 16.40 -26.63
N ALA A 892 8.81 16.21 -26.42
CA ALA A 892 7.82 17.28 -26.58
C ALA A 892 8.10 18.47 -25.65
N ILE A 893 8.76 18.26 -24.51
CA ILE A 893 9.14 19.31 -23.55
C ILE A 893 10.19 20.24 -24.18
N THR A 894 11.21 19.64 -24.80
CA THR A 894 12.26 20.38 -25.51
C THR A 894 11.70 21.11 -26.73
N ILE A 895 10.87 20.46 -27.56
CA ILE A 895 10.25 21.12 -28.72
C ILE A 895 9.34 22.28 -28.26
N GLN A 896 8.52 22.09 -27.24
CA GLN A 896 7.67 23.16 -26.72
C GLN A 896 8.45 24.32 -26.11
N SER A 897 9.69 24.08 -25.63
CA SER A 897 10.56 25.17 -25.19
C SER A 897 10.95 26.12 -26.33
N LEU A 898 11.01 25.65 -27.58
CA LEU A 898 11.16 26.50 -28.77
C LEU A 898 9.89 27.32 -29.04
N SER A 899 8.70 26.75 -28.80
CA SER A 899 7.46 27.53 -28.87
C SER A 899 7.45 28.68 -27.86
N ASP A 900 7.90 28.41 -26.63
CA ASP A 900 8.05 29.43 -25.59
C ASP A 900 9.12 30.48 -25.93
N LEU A 901 10.14 30.13 -26.73
CA LEU A 901 11.12 31.07 -27.28
C LEU A 901 10.53 31.98 -28.38
N GLY A 902 9.49 31.51 -29.08
CA GLY A 902 8.79 32.26 -30.13
C GLY A 902 8.75 31.58 -31.50
N TYR A 903 9.25 30.35 -31.63
CA TYR A 903 9.13 29.57 -32.86
C TYR A 903 7.72 28.97 -33.03
N ILE A 904 7.29 28.73 -34.27
CA ILE A 904 6.11 27.90 -34.56
C ILE A 904 6.60 26.48 -34.81
N VAL A 905 6.17 25.53 -33.96
CA VAL A 905 6.70 24.16 -33.95
C VAL A 905 5.60 23.11 -34.14
N ASP A 906 5.92 22.02 -34.84
CA ASP A 906 5.11 20.80 -34.90
C ASP A 906 5.54 19.82 -33.81
N VAL A 907 4.88 19.93 -32.65
CA VAL A 907 5.13 19.07 -31.48
C VAL A 907 4.83 17.60 -31.76
N SER A 908 4.05 17.28 -32.80
CA SER A 908 3.78 15.88 -33.15
C SER A 908 4.98 15.16 -33.79
N ARG A 909 6.04 15.92 -34.11
CA ARG A 909 7.35 15.38 -34.51
C ARG A 909 8.23 15.00 -33.32
N ALA A 910 7.82 15.24 -32.09
CA ALA A 910 8.55 14.83 -30.89
C ALA A 910 8.74 13.31 -30.82
N ASP A 911 9.87 12.89 -30.31
CA ASP A 911 10.10 11.48 -29.96
C ASP A 911 9.30 11.12 -28.70
N ALA A 912 8.86 9.87 -28.61
CA ALA A 912 8.16 9.38 -27.43
C ALA A 912 9.09 9.46 -26.20
N TYR A 913 8.65 10.18 -25.17
CA TYR A 913 9.40 10.37 -23.93
C TYR A 913 8.45 10.35 -22.72
N THR A 914 8.93 9.82 -21.59
CA THR A 914 8.18 9.81 -20.32
C THR A 914 9.16 10.04 -19.20
N LEU A 915 8.82 10.91 -18.24
CA LEU A 915 9.72 11.21 -17.14
C LEU A 915 9.94 9.96 -16.28
N PRO A 916 11.19 9.68 -15.87
CA PRO A 916 11.47 8.63 -14.91
C PRO A 916 10.80 8.93 -13.56
N SER A 917 10.61 7.93 -12.72
CA SER A 917 10.18 8.16 -11.32
C SER A 917 11.29 8.86 -10.51
N PRO A 918 10.98 9.62 -9.43
CA PRO A 918 12.01 10.35 -8.68
C PRO A 918 13.11 9.45 -8.11
N THR A 919 12.75 8.21 -7.79
CA THR A 919 13.70 7.18 -7.34
C THR A 919 14.54 6.65 -8.48
N ALA A 920 13.95 6.41 -9.66
CA ALA A 920 14.67 5.96 -10.85
C ALA A 920 15.66 7.02 -11.35
N ALA A 921 15.26 8.30 -11.39
CA ALA A 921 16.14 9.41 -11.76
C ALA A 921 17.36 9.50 -10.82
N LYS A 922 17.16 9.39 -9.50
CA LYS A 922 18.25 9.38 -8.52
C LYS A 922 19.16 8.15 -8.62
N LEU A 923 18.61 6.97 -8.94
CA LEU A 923 19.38 5.75 -9.14
C LEU A 923 20.24 5.82 -10.41
N ALA A 924 19.70 6.36 -11.51
CA ALA A 924 20.42 6.52 -12.77
C ALA A 924 21.66 7.43 -12.61
N ILE A 925 21.50 8.57 -11.91
CA ILE A 925 22.64 9.45 -11.57
C ILE A 925 23.67 8.75 -10.70
N ALA A 926 23.24 7.91 -9.75
CA ALA A 926 24.14 7.22 -8.85
C ALA A 926 24.91 6.08 -9.54
N SER A 927 24.33 5.45 -10.57
CA SER A 927 24.97 4.38 -11.34
C SER A 927 25.93 4.91 -12.40
N GLU A 928 25.67 6.08 -12.97
CA GLU A 928 26.53 6.72 -13.97
C GLU A 928 27.40 7.79 -13.32
N HIS A 929 28.29 7.38 -12.40
CA HIS A 929 29.30 8.26 -11.84
C HIS A 929 30.46 8.46 -12.84
N LEU A 930 30.14 8.98 -14.02
CA LEU A 930 31.11 9.52 -14.96
C LEU A 930 30.80 11.01 -15.05
N ILE A 931 31.60 11.80 -14.36
CA ILE A 931 31.69 13.24 -14.56
C ILE A 931 31.81 13.44 -16.08
N PRO A 932 30.90 14.16 -16.73
CA PRO A 932 30.97 14.35 -18.17
C PRO A 932 32.34 14.94 -18.51
N ILE A 933 32.99 14.41 -19.55
CA ILE A 933 33.81 15.26 -20.42
C ILE A 933 32.98 16.53 -20.60
N ASN A 934 33.54 17.70 -20.29
CA ASN A 934 32.75 18.93 -20.19
C ASN A 934 31.91 19.09 -21.46
N CYS A 935 30.60 18.91 -21.30
CA CYS A 935 29.66 19.21 -22.36
C CYS A 935 29.75 20.69 -22.72
N LEU A 936 29.41 21.00 -23.96
CA LEU A 936 29.86 22.18 -24.69
C LEU A 936 29.72 23.49 -23.90
N LEU A 937 30.76 24.31 -23.92
CA LEU A 937 30.69 25.66 -23.35
C LEU A 937 29.64 26.46 -24.14
N ILE A 938 28.55 26.83 -23.49
CA ILE A 938 27.56 27.75 -24.05
C ILE A 938 28.27 29.06 -24.36
N GLU A 939 28.32 29.41 -25.65
CA GLU A 939 29.01 30.62 -26.07
C GLU A 939 28.24 31.87 -25.63
N PRO A 940 28.92 32.92 -25.13
CA PRO A 940 28.24 34.15 -24.73
C PRO A 940 27.64 34.86 -25.96
N ILE A 941 26.39 35.31 -25.81
CA ILE A 941 25.65 36.11 -26.80
C ILE A 941 26.37 37.46 -26.97
N GLY A 942 26.86 37.74 -28.18
CA GLY A 942 27.27 39.07 -28.59
C GLY A 942 26.05 39.91 -28.96
N VAL A 943 26.06 41.20 -28.65
CA VAL A 943 25.04 42.13 -29.14
C VAL A 943 25.72 43.11 -30.09
N ILE A 944 25.32 43.12 -31.36
CA ILE A 944 25.60 44.22 -32.28
C ILE A 944 24.51 45.28 -32.10
N ASP A 945 24.89 46.53 -31.84
CA ASP A 945 23.95 47.64 -31.78
C ASP A 945 23.64 48.23 -33.18
N GLU A 946 22.66 49.14 -33.23
CA GLU A 946 22.24 49.87 -34.43
C GLU A 946 23.35 50.70 -35.12
N TYR A 947 24.58 50.74 -34.57
CA TYR A 947 25.75 51.43 -35.13
C TYR A 947 26.97 50.53 -35.37
N LYS A 948 26.81 49.20 -35.40
CA LYS A 948 27.87 48.23 -35.76
C LYS A 948 29.17 48.34 -34.94
N HIS A 949 29.10 48.69 -33.66
CA HIS A 949 30.27 48.49 -32.79
C HIS A 949 30.28 47.05 -32.25
N ILE A 950 31.27 46.26 -32.68
CA ILE A 950 31.59 44.99 -32.03
C ILE A 950 32.30 45.31 -30.70
N GLU A 951 31.60 45.16 -29.57
CA GLU A 951 32.27 45.11 -28.26
C GLU A 951 32.65 43.66 -27.92
N LEU A 952 33.70 43.13 -28.57
CA LEU A 952 34.43 42.01 -28.00
C LEU A 952 35.25 42.51 -26.80
N LYS A 953 34.94 42.08 -25.58
CA LYS A 953 35.93 42.11 -24.49
C LYS A 953 36.03 40.71 -23.86
N PRO A 954 37.16 40.03 -24.10
CA PRO A 954 38.22 40.03 -23.09
C PRO A 954 39.50 40.71 -23.57
N ARG A 955 40.01 41.67 -22.80
CA ARG A 955 41.42 42.06 -22.87
C ARG A 955 42.26 40.82 -22.52
N ARG A 956 43.25 40.48 -23.35
CA ARG A 956 44.35 39.54 -23.01
C ARG A 956 44.77 39.71 -21.55
N VAL A 957 44.46 38.74 -20.70
CA VAL A 957 45.12 38.64 -19.39
C VAL A 957 46.48 38.00 -19.66
N ARG A 958 47.54 38.82 -19.63
CA ARG A 958 48.87 38.29 -19.32
C ARG A 958 48.83 37.82 -17.87
N ILE A 959 48.74 36.52 -17.66
CA ILE A 959 49.16 35.94 -16.38
C ILE A 959 50.65 36.29 -16.25
N ARG A 960 51.02 37.02 -15.20
CA ARG A 960 52.41 37.05 -14.77
C ARG A 960 52.65 35.73 -14.02
N GLU A 961 53.81 35.12 -14.24
CA GLU A 961 54.25 33.86 -13.62
C GLU A 961 54.33 33.88 -12.06
N ASP A 962 53.84 34.92 -11.38
CA ASP A 962 53.97 35.11 -9.93
C ASP A 962 52.66 35.17 -9.13
N GLN A 963 51.53 34.65 -9.64
CA GLN A 963 50.32 34.38 -8.84
C GLN A 963 49.90 32.92 -8.89
#